data_AF-A0A3B8MCH8-F1
#
_entry.id   AF-A0A3B8MCH8-F1
#
_cell.length_a   1.000
_cell.length_b   1.000
_cell.length_c   1.000
_cell.angle_alpha   90.00
_cell.angle_beta   90.00
_cell.angle_gamma   90.00
#
_symmetry.space_group_name_H-M   'P 1'
#
loop_
_entity.id
_entity.type
_entity.pdbx_description
1 polymer ?
#
loop_
_entity_poly.entity_id
_entity_poly.type
_entity_poly.pdbx_seq_one_letter_code
_entity_poly.pdbx_strand_id
1 'polypeptide(L)'
;MDGDLQVSDRAVVLTLIRPASRFRFLAINASEKGTCVSFRSLTVARIWLLAVLFTSAPLASTETPIMGVDEIKRGMRGIGKTVFRGTRIDTFEVEILSVIKNQGPKSDRILAKVSGHSLEKTGGIQGMSGSPVYIDGKLIGAVAWGYPFALDPVMGITPIGEMLEIMERPEKATLPDAIDPSPSYARLSDPSRPSTIEHGQLTPINAPVYVSGFSPEVVPRLRDELSGYGLVPVQGGGGYDPSLPEATLEPGSSLGVQLVRGDFNLTAIGTVTHVDGDRVVGFGHPMFYLGSSRLPMTTAFIHDVIANQFISFKIGSGGKQVGAITQDRATGIGGVIGGTAELMPTNISVRSSQNEWSYKMEVLRHRMLGPQFIQAAVVSSVLTASKAVGEATVKTRLSLKVEGHPELSFTNIYAGPRGLGEGILGVTRPIQLLLGNPFEEVRVESATFELDIDETTKAASIRSIELDRSRIEPGDRLGLRIEVAPYLGKAETIETLVVVPPHVRKGRLTLRVSSARSHVAQESKRIPGYYRVSSVDALLNVLERERTNNTMIVELIANRPGATVGGLELASLPPSVAAAMKQSRHSRNIRPVNQSVISSADVSTPYVLSGQQIVFLTIGSDGPALRVTPSQPGPTPKKK
;
A
#
# COMPACT_ATOMS: atom_id res chain seq x y z
N MET A 1 -59.15 28.51 -10.71
CA MET A 1 -60.59 28.81 -10.75
C MET A 1 -61.29 27.48 -10.61
N ASP A 2 -62.14 27.37 -9.60
CA ASP A 2 -63.14 26.33 -9.31
C ASP A 2 -62.62 24.86 -9.35
N GLY A 3 -62.66 24.06 -8.29
CA GLY A 3 -63.42 24.09 -7.03
C GLY A 3 -63.85 22.63 -6.77
N ASP A 4 -63.25 21.92 -5.81
CA ASP A 4 -63.79 21.70 -4.45
C ASP A 4 -65.10 20.85 -4.45
N LEU A 5 -65.41 19.84 -3.61
CA LEU A 5 -65.06 19.37 -2.25
C LEU A 5 -65.20 17.81 -2.19
N GLN A 6 -64.78 16.99 -1.20
CA GLN A 6 -63.80 16.99 -0.09
C GLN A 6 -63.64 15.51 0.45
N VAL A 7 -62.54 15.11 1.14
CA VAL A 7 -62.35 14.83 2.61
C VAL A 7 -63.40 13.84 3.21
N SER A 8 -63.11 12.78 4.00
CA SER A 8 -62.05 12.44 5.00
C SER A 8 -61.90 10.90 5.17
N ASP A 9 -61.04 10.25 5.99
CA ASP A 9 -59.91 10.67 6.86
C ASP A 9 -58.82 9.54 6.98
N ARG A 10 -58.47 9.09 8.20
CA ARG A 10 -57.34 8.23 8.57
C ARG A 10 -57.73 7.08 9.52
N ALA A 11 -56.95 5.99 9.53
CA ALA A 11 -56.44 5.34 10.76
C ALA A 11 -55.34 4.29 10.46
N VAL A 12 -54.39 4.13 11.40
CA VAL A 12 -53.29 3.13 11.37
C VAL A 12 -53.37 2.29 12.65
N VAL A 13 -53.33 0.95 12.56
CA VAL A 13 -53.05 0.04 13.69
C VAL A 13 -52.31 -1.24 13.22
N LEU A 14 -51.28 -1.66 13.96
CA LEU A 14 -50.54 -2.94 13.82
C LEU A 14 -51.29 -4.13 14.43
N THR A 15 -50.95 -5.38 14.06
CA THR A 15 -50.41 -6.43 14.99
C THR A 15 -50.20 -7.79 14.29
N LEU A 16 -49.26 -8.60 14.81
CA LEU A 16 -48.76 -9.90 14.33
C LEU A 16 -49.75 -11.09 14.51
N ILE A 17 -49.49 -12.23 13.84
CA ILE A 17 -49.08 -13.53 14.46
C ILE A 17 -48.93 -14.69 13.42
N ARG A 18 -48.00 -15.62 13.70
CA ARG A 18 -47.66 -16.91 13.02
C ARG A 18 -48.75 -18.01 13.26
N PRO A 19 -48.80 -19.22 12.61
CA PRO A 19 -47.66 -20.14 12.45
C PRO A 19 -47.65 -21.15 11.26
N ALA A 20 -46.64 -22.03 11.33
CA ALA A 20 -46.21 -23.04 10.37
C ALA A 20 -47.06 -24.33 10.29
N SER A 21 -46.77 -25.17 9.28
CA SER A 21 -46.51 -26.61 9.49
C SER A 21 -45.64 -27.23 8.36
N ARG A 22 -44.73 -28.12 8.75
CA ARG A 22 -43.99 -29.09 7.88
C ARG A 22 -44.60 -30.49 8.09
N PHE A 23 -44.27 -31.44 7.21
CA PHE A 23 -44.16 -32.92 7.34
C PHE A 23 -44.71 -33.54 6.03
N ARG A 24 -43.97 -34.18 5.11
CA ARG A 24 -42.82 -35.11 5.11
C ARG A 24 -43.21 -36.59 5.32
N PHE A 25 -42.98 -37.37 4.26
CA PHE A 25 -42.54 -38.78 4.19
C PHE A 25 -43.49 -39.96 3.84
N LEU A 26 -43.05 -40.65 2.77
CA LEU A 26 -42.86 -42.10 2.57
C LEU A 26 -44.00 -43.01 2.02
N ALA A 27 -43.67 -43.54 0.84
CA ALA A 27 -44.27 -44.59 0.00
C ALA A 27 -44.68 -45.92 0.68
N ILE A 28 -45.45 -46.77 -0.05
CA ILE A 28 -45.03 -48.08 -0.61
C ILE A 28 -46.18 -48.87 -1.33
N ASN A 29 -45.82 -49.62 -2.38
CA ASN A 29 -46.47 -50.77 -3.07
C ASN A 29 -47.82 -50.72 -3.85
N ALA A 30 -47.68 -50.84 -5.18
CA ALA A 30 -48.00 -52.01 -6.05
C ALA A 30 -49.42 -52.65 -6.14
N SER A 31 -49.92 -52.78 -7.38
CA SER A 31 -50.75 -53.90 -7.88
C SER A 31 -50.73 -53.97 -9.43
N GLU A 32 -51.09 -55.13 -10.01
CA GLU A 32 -50.83 -55.57 -11.39
C GLU A 32 -51.92 -55.21 -12.45
N LYS A 33 -51.58 -55.27 -13.76
CA LYS A 33 -52.19 -56.20 -14.77
C LYS A 33 -51.87 -55.89 -16.26
N GLY A 34 -51.51 -56.93 -17.03
CA GLY A 34 -51.64 -57.05 -18.50
C GLY A 34 -50.70 -56.18 -19.40
N THR A 35 -50.35 -56.55 -20.64
CA THR A 35 -50.71 -57.74 -21.44
C THR A 35 -49.65 -58.04 -22.53
N CYS A 36 -49.57 -59.34 -22.89
CA CYS A 36 -48.75 -60.02 -23.90
C CYS A 36 -48.55 -59.36 -25.30
N VAL A 37 -47.33 -59.46 -25.87
CA VAL A 37 -47.04 -60.00 -27.24
C VAL A 37 -45.69 -60.74 -27.21
N SER A 38 -45.56 -61.81 -27.99
CA SER A 38 -44.42 -62.75 -28.00
C SER A 38 -43.34 -62.44 -29.06
N PHE A 39 -42.11 -62.93 -28.84
CA PHE A 39 -41.52 -63.89 -29.78
C PHE A 39 -40.44 -64.79 -29.12
N ARG A 40 -40.48 -66.06 -29.52
CA ARG A 40 -39.49 -67.15 -29.30
C ARG A 40 -38.10 -66.80 -29.88
N SER A 41 -36.96 -67.42 -29.53
CA SER A 41 -36.52 -68.33 -28.44
C SER A 41 -35.04 -68.74 -28.70
N LEU A 42 -34.38 -69.40 -27.74
CA LEU A 42 -33.17 -70.24 -27.89
C LEU A 42 -31.78 -69.58 -28.10
N THR A 43 -31.11 -69.38 -26.96
CA THR A 43 -29.83 -70.03 -26.61
C THR A 43 -28.78 -70.29 -27.71
N VAL A 44 -27.73 -69.44 -27.76
CA VAL A 44 -26.37 -69.86 -28.12
C VAL A 44 -25.38 -69.22 -27.14
N ALA A 45 -24.57 -70.03 -26.47
CA ALA A 45 -23.45 -69.54 -25.68
C ALA A 45 -22.22 -69.35 -26.57
N ARG A 46 -21.59 -68.16 -26.54
CA ARG A 46 -20.13 -67.96 -26.68
C ARG A 46 -19.72 -66.48 -26.56
N ILE A 47 -18.70 -66.25 -25.74
CA ILE A 47 -17.64 -65.23 -25.89
C ILE A 47 -18.12 -63.77 -26.05
N TRP A 48 -18.08 -63.01 -24.95
CA TRP A 48 -17.53 -61.63 -24.88
C TRP A 48 -17.15 -61.29 -23.42
N LEU A 49 -16.26 -62.10 -22.83
CA LEU A 49 -15.46 -61.66 -21.68
C LEU A 49 -14.18 -61.04 -22.25
N LEU A 50 -14.26 -59.78 -22.67
CA LEU A 50 -13.13 -59.09 -23.31
C LEU A 50 -12.96 -57.69 -22.72
N ALA A 51 -11.96 -57.59 -21.86
CA ALA A 51 -11.23 -56.38 -21.49
C ALA A 51 -12.05 -55.10 -21.21
N VAL A 52 -12.67 -55.03 -20.03
CA VAL A 52 -12.60 -53.77 -19.24
C VAL A 52 -11.34 -53.84 -18.37
N LEU A 53 -10.20 -53.98 -19.04
CA LEU A 53 -8.94 -53.50 -18.49
C LEU A 53 -8.98 -51.98 -18.67
N PHE A 54 -9.41 -51.27 -17.62
CA PHE A 54 -9.03 -49.87 -17.48
C PHE A 54 -7.51 -49.85 -17.36
N THR A 55 -6.83 -49.72 -18.50
CA THR A 55 -5.46 -49.26 -18.54
C THR A 55 -5.48 -47.82 -18.06
N SER A 56 -5.38 -47.65 -16.73
CA SER A 56 -4.82 -46.46 -16.14
C SER A 56 -3.40 -46.33 -16.66
N ALA A 57 -3.26 -45.76 -17.85
CA ALA A 57 -1.98 -45.29 -18.34
C ALA A 57 -1.44 -44.36 -17.25
N PRO A 58 -0.26 -44.63 -16.67
CA PRO A 58 0.34 -43.65 -15.79
C PRO A 58 0.50 -42.37 -16.61
N LEU A 59 0.03 -41.25 -16.07
CA LEU A 59 0.54 -39.94 -16.48
C LEU A 59 2.02 -39.97 -16.14
N ALA A 60 2.83 -40.40 -17.10
CA ALA A 60 4.27 -40.28 -17.02
C ALA A 60 4.55 -38.79 -16.91
N SER A 61 4.98 -38.33 -15.73
CA SER A 61 5.65 -37.05 -15.60
C SER A 61 6.88 -37.15 -16.50
N THR A 62 6.79 -36.58 -17.71
CA THR A 62 7.94 -36.38 -18.58
C THR A 62 8.79 -35.30 -17.91
N GLU A 63 9.58 -35.75 -16.94
CA GLU A 63 10.64 -35.00 -16.29
C GLU A 63 11.42 -34.27 -17.38
N THR A 64 11.36 -32.94 -17.38
CA THR A 64 11.92 -32.16 -18.48
C THR A 64 13.43 -32.39 -18.47
N PRO A 65 14.03 -32.94 -19.55
CA PRO A 65 15.46 -33.23 -19.53
C PRO A 65 16.25 -31.96 -19.24
N ILE A 66 17.18 -32.04 -18.29
CA ILE A 66 18.04 -30.92 -17.90
C ILE A 66 19.46 -31.19 -18.40
N MET A 67 20.16 -30.12 -18.78
CA MET A 67 21.60 -30.12 -19.02
C MET A 67 22.27 -29.25 -17.95
N GLY A 68 23.23 -29.84 -17.22
CA GLY A 68 23.96 -29.16 -16.16
C GLY A 68 24.87 -28.06 -16.71
N VAL A 69 25.13 -27.03 -15.90
CA VAL A 69 25.96 -25.88 -16.32
C VAL A 69 27.39 -26.26 -16.74
N ASP A 70 27.91 -27.39 -16.22
CA ASP A 70 29.23 -27.93 -16.57
C ASP A 70 29.27 -28.73 -17.89
N GLU A 71 28.11 -29.15 -18.42
CA GLU A 71 28.02 -29.77 -19.75
C GLU A 71 28.10 -28.73 -20.87
N ILE A 72 27.72 -27.47 -20.57
CA ILE A 72 27.55 -26.38 -21.54
C ILE A 72 28.90 -25.85 -22.05
N LYS A 73 29.03 -25.75 -23.37
CA LYS A 73 30.26 -25.34 -24.06
C LYS A 73 29.99 -24.25 -25.09
N ARG A 74 31.00 -23.41 -25.32
CA ARG A 74 30.99 -22.40 -26.40
C ARG A 74 30.72 -23.06 -27.76
N GLY A 75 29.90 -22.40 -28.58
CA GLY A 75 29.51 -22.84 -29.92
C GLY A 75 28.33 -23.83 -29.93
N MET A 76 27.85 -24.31 -28.78
CA MET A 76 26.59 -25.03 -28.72
C MET A 76 25.44 -24.12 -29.17
N ARG A 77 24.46 -24.71 -29.85
CA ARG A 77 23.27 -24.03 -30.36
C ARG A 77 22.01 -24.59 -29.69
N GLY A 78 21.03 -23.72 -29.53
CA GLY A 78 19.79 -24.04 -28.84
C GLY A 78 18.65 -23.12 -29.23
N ILE A 79 17.47 -23.40 -28.68
CA ILE A 79 16.26 -22.61 -28.89
C ILE A 79 15.78 -22.01 -27.56
N GLY A 80 15.45 -20.72 -27.58
CA GLY A 80 14.69 -20.06 -26.53
C GLY A 80 13.20 -20.00 -26.87
N LYS A 81 12.34 -19.89 -25.85
CA LYS A 81 10.88 -19.74 -26.02
C LYS A 81 10.36 -18.48 -25.33
N THR A 82 9.53 -17.69 -26.01
CA THR A 82 8.84 -16.53 -25.40
C THR A 82 7.61 -16.14 -26.21
N VAL A 83 6.67 -15.39 -25.62
CA VAL A 83 5.57 -14.75 -26.35
C VAL A 83 6.02 -13.37 -26.85
N PHE A 84 6.04 -13.15 -28.17
CA PHE A 84 6.23 -11.80 -28.74
C PHE A 84 4.90 -11.09 -29.01
N ARG A 85 3.81 -11.81 -29.29
CA ARG A 85 2.49 -11.23 -29.56
C ARG A 85 1.34 -12.18 -29.20
N GLY A 86 0.27 -11.61 -28.65
CA GLY A 86 -0.89 -12.32 -28.13
C GLY A 86 -0.53 -13.20 -26.94
N THR A 87 -0.86 -14.48 -27.05
CA THR A 87 -0.52 -15.55 -26.10
C THR A 87 0.32 -16.66 -26.74
N ARG A 88 0.63 -16.57 -28.04
CA ARG A 88 1.36 -17.62 -28.76
C ARG A 88 2.83 -17.63 -28.35
N ILE A 89 3.33 -18.79 -27.95
CA ILE A 89 4.75 -19.00 -27.69
C ILE A 89 5.47 -19.17 -29.02
N ASP A 90 6.46 -18.33 -29.26
CA ASP A 90 7.35 -18.34 -30.40
C ASP A 90 8.75 -18.78 -29.97
N THR A 91 9.56 -19.24 -30.93
CA THR A 91 10.96 -19.65 -30.68
C THR A 91 11.97 -18.60 -31.18
N PHE A 92 13.12 -18.53 -30.53
CA PHE A 92 14.28 -17.76 -30.96
C PHE A 92 15.56 -18.59 -30.88
N GLU A 93 16.55 -18.27 -31.71
CA GLU A 93 17.82 -18.99 -31.79
C GLU A 93 18.80 -18.50 -30.71
N VAL A 94 19.61 -19.42 -30.19
CA VAL A 94 20.61 -19.15 -29.14
C VAL A 94 21.94 -19.82 -29.51
N GLU A 95 23.04 -19.06 -29.48
CA GLU A 95 24.41 -19.58 -29.60
C GLU A 95 25.23 -19.28 -28.35
N ILE A 96 25.78 -20.31 -27.69
CA ILE A 96 26.53 -20.17 -26.45
C ILE A 96 27.91 -19.55 -26.72
N LEU A 97 28.20 -18.43 -26.07
CA LEU A 97 29.48 -17.73 -26.14
C LEU A 97 30.45 -18.18 -25.05
N SER A 98 29.98 -18.38 -23.81
CA SER A 98 30.80 -18.79 -22.67
C SER A 98 29.95 -19.23 -21.47
N VAL A 99 30.58 -19.81 -20.45
CA VAL A 99 30.04 -19.92 -19.09
C VAL A 99 30.94 -19.10 -18.16
N ILE A 100 30.38 -18.05 -17.56
CA ILE A 100 31.06 -17.19 -16.59
C ILE A 100 30.87 -17.84 -15.21
N LYS A 101 31.95 -18.44 -14.70
CA LYS A 101 31.95 -19.10 -13.39
C LYS A 101 31.98 -18.09 -12.24
N ASN A 102 31.17 -18.33 -11.21
CA ASN A 102 31.12 -17.51 -9.98
C ASN A 102 31.00 -15.99 -10.27
N GLN A 103 30.05 -15.62 -11.14
CA GLN A 103 29.68 -14.21 -11.39
C GLN A 103 29.07 -13.60 -10.12
N GLY A 104 28.25 -14.37 -9.41
CA GLY A 104 27.91 -14.15 -8.01
C GLY A 104 28.52 -15.24 -7.13
N PRO A 105 28.50 -15.11 -5.79
CA PRO A 105 29.00 -16.15 -4.88
C PRO A 105 28.28 -17.49 -5.12
N LYS A 106 29.00 -18.47 -5.68
CA LYS A 106 28.47 -19.77 -6.13
C LYS A 106 27.34 -19.71 -7.18
N SER A 107 27.25 -18.61 -7.94
CA SER A 107 26.27 -18.46 -9.02
C SER A 107 26.99 -18.23 -10.34
N ASP A 108 26.74 -19.11 -11.30
CA ASP A 108 27.29 -19.07 -12.64
C ASP A 108 26.36 -18.30 -13.59
N ARG A 109 26.89 -17.85 -14.73
CA ARG A 109 26.07 -17.25 -15.79
C ARG A 109 26.47 -17.76 -17.15
N ILE A 110 25.51 -18.30 -17.88
CA ILE A 110 25.72 -18.76 -19.25
C ILE A 110 25.56 -17.53 -20.16
N LEU A 111 26.56 -17.24 -20.98
CA LEU A 111 26.53 -16.11 -21.91
C LEU A 111 26.19 -16.61 -23.31
N ALA A 112 25.21 -16.00 -23.97
CA ALA A 112 24.76 -16.42 -25.30
C ALA A 112 24.42 -15.24 -26.22
N LYS A 113 24.59 -15.42 -27.52
CA LYS A 113 24.07 -14.54 -28.57
C LYS A 113 22.68 -15.04 -28.98
N VAL A 114 21.71 -14.13 -29.14
CA VAL A 114 20.33 -14.48 -29.53
C VAL A 114 19.95 -13.87 -30.89
N SER A 115 19.08 -14.55 -31.63
CA SER A 115 18.61 -14.13 -32.96
C SER A 115 17.22 -14.71 -33.29
N GLY A 116 16.58 -14.23 -34.37
CA GLY A 116 15.18 -14.46 -34.67
C GLY A 116 14.28 -13.35 -34.10
N HIS A 117 13.08 -13.17 -34.67
CA HIS A 117 12.10 -12.18 -34.22
C HIS A 117 12.63 -10.73 -34.07
N SER A 118 13.60 -10.34 -34.91
CA SER A 118 14.32 -9.05 -34.88
C SER A 118 15.23 -8.81 -33.67
N LEU A 119 15.53 -9.83 -32.86
CA LEU A 119 16.48 -9.74 -31.75
C LEU A 119 17.87 -9.26 -32.19
N GLU A 120 18.25 -9.49 -33.45
CA GLU A 120 19.49 -8.98 -34.06
C GLU A 120 19.55 -7.45 -34.14
N LYS A 121 18.40 -6.78 -34.01
CA LYS A 121 18.25 -5.32 -34.03
C LYS A 121 17.84 -4.75 -32.68
N THR A 122 17.02 -5.47 -31.91
CA THR A 122 16.45 -5.00 -30.64
C THR A 122 17.26 -5.39 -29.41
N GLY A 123 18.14 -6.38 -29.53
CA GLY A 123 18.80 -7.00 -28.38
C GLY A 123 17.79 -7.65 -27.42
N GLY A 124 18.11 -7.63 -26.13
CA GLY A 124 17.21 -8.10 -25.08
C GLY A 124 15.96 -7.22 -24.95
N ILE A 125 14.78 -7.82 -25.13
CA ILE A 125 13.49 -7.13 -24.96
C ILE A 125 13.03 -7.28 -23.50
N GLN A 126 12.71 -6.17 -22.83
CA GLN A 126 12.11 -6.18 -21.50
C GLN A 126 10.80 -7.00 -21.51
N GLY A 127 10.68 -7.95 -20.58
CA GLY A 127 9.60 -8.93 -20.55
C GLY A 127 9.94 -10.28 -21.23
N MET A 128 11.15 -10.44 -21.76
CA MET A 128 11.74 -11.77 -22.05
C MET A 128 12.36 -12.43 -20.81
N SER A 129 12.53 -11.73 -19.70
CA SER A 129 13.04 -12.28 -18.44
C SER A 129 12.30 -13.55 -18.06
N GLY A 130 13.02 -14.66 -17.94
CA GLY A 130 12.47 -15.99 -17.66
C GLY A 130 12.30 -16.88 -18.90
N SER A 131 12.61 -16.41 -20.10
CA SER A 131 12.46 -17.21 -21.34
C SER A 131 13.35 -18.45 -21.30
N PRO A 132 12.80 -19.68 -21.27
CA PRO A 132 13.58 -20.90 -21.12
C PRO A 132 14.37 -21.19 -22.39
N VAL A 133 15.60 -21.68 -22.21
CA VAL A 133 16.54 -22.01 -23.28
C VAL A 133 16.87 -23.50 -23.24
N TYR A 134 16.86 -24.14 -24.41
CA TYR A 134 17.08 -25.57 -24.57
C TYR A 134 18.23 -25.85 -25.54
N ILE A 135 19.11 -26.80 -25.21
CA ILE A 135 20.15 -27.36 -26.09
C ILE A 135 19.87 -28.86 -26.21
N ASP A 136 19.80 -29.39 -27.43
CA ASP A 136 19.48 -30.80 -27.71
C ASP A 136 18.19 -31.29 -27.00
N GLY A 137 17.19 -30.40 -26.90
CA GLY A 137 15.93 -30.65 -26.20
C GLY A 137 16.01 -30.59 -24.67
N LYS A 138 17.20 -30.43 -24.08
CA LYS A 138 17.42 -30.29 -22.64
C LYS A 138 17.37 -28.83 -22.19
N LEU A 139 16.64 -28.52 -21.12
CA LEU A 139 16.58 -27.19 -20.50
C LEU A 139 17.92 -26.85 -19.83
N ILE A 140 18.50 -25.68 -20.15
CA ILE A 140 19.75 -25.19 -19.55
C ILE A 140 19.56 -24.02 -18.57
N GLY A 141 18.45 -23.28 -18.69
CA GLY A 141 18.25 -22.06 -17.90
C GLY A 141 17.27 -21.08 -18.54
N ALA A 142 17.24 -19.86 -18.02
CA ALA A 142 16.39 -18.77 -18.49
C ALA A 142 17.17 -17.51 -18.89
N VAL A 143 16.81 -16.88 -20.01
CA VAL A 143 17.27 -15.51 -20.35
C VAL A 143 16.79 -14.54 -19.28
N ALA A 144 17.72 -13.83 -18.64
CA ALA A 144 17.40 -12.96 -17.50
C ALA A 144 18.32 -11.73 -17.35
N TRP A 145 19.44 -11.68 -18.08
CA TRP A 145 20.45 -10.61 -17.95
C TRP A 145 20.83 -10.07 -19.32
N GLY A 146 21.25 -8.81 -19.38
CA GLY A 146 21.71 -8.17 -20.61
C GLY A 146 22.70 -7.05 -20.33
N TYR A 147 23.34 -6.56 -21.38
CA TYR A 147 24.22 -5.39 -21.33
C TYR A 147 23.47 -4.16 -21.84
N PRO A 148 23.27 -3.11 -21.01
CA PRO A 148 22.71 -1.85 -21.48
C PRO A 148 23.53 -1.28 -22.65
N PHE A 149 22.86 -0.78 -23.68
CA PHE A 149 23.47 -0.22 -24.91
C PHE A 149 24.39 -1.16 -25.72
N ALA A 150 24.37 -2.48 -25.49
CA ALA A 150 25.12 -3.40 -26.33
C ALA A 150 24.56 -3.45 -27.77
N LEU A 151 25.44 -3.37 -28.76
CA LEU A 151 25.11 -3.51 -30.18
C LEU A 151 24.96 -4.97 -30.60
N ASP A 152 25.71 -5.87 -29.97
CA ASP A 152 25.51 -7.31 -30.14
C ASP A 152 24.36 -7.79 -29.23
N PRO A 153 23.46 -8.67 -29.71
CA PRO A 153 22.36 -9.23 -28.94
C PRO A 153 22.86 -10.33 -27.98
N VAL A 154 23.66 -9.93 -26.99
CA VAL A 154 24.27 -10.81 -26.00
C VAL A 154 23.47 -10.77 -24.71
N MET A 155 23.03 -11.95 -24.28
CA MET A 155 22.18 -12.16 -23.12
C MET A 155 22.87 -13.09 -22.13
N GLY A 156 22.65 -12.84 -20.85
CA GLY A 156 22.99 -13.77 -19.78
C GLY A 156 21.79 -14.64 -19.41
N ILE A 157 22.05 -15.92 -19.28
CA ILE A 157 21.11 -16.97 -18.91
C ILE A 157 21.44 -17.44 -17.49
N THR A 158 20.45 -17.43 -16.60
CA THR A 158 20.55 -18.04 -15.26
C THR A 158 20.43 -19.55 -15.40
N PRO A 159 21.39 -20.35 -14.90
CA PRO A 159 21.34 -21.82 -15.01
C PRO A 159 20.09 -22.41 -14.35
N ILE A 160 19.48 -23.42 -14.97
CA ILE A 160 18.21 -23.99 -14.49
C ILE A 160 18.33 -24.60 -13.08
N GLY A 161 19.46 -25.23 -12.73
CA GLY A 161 19.68 -25.79 -11.39
C GLY A 161 19.52 -24.74 -10.28
N GLU A 162 20.07 -23.54 -10.47
CA GLU A 162 19.94 -22.41 -9.53
C GLU A 162 18.51 -21.87 -9.42
N MET A 163 17.66 -22.11 -10.43
CA MET A 163 16.25 -21.71 -10.43
C MET A 163 15.36 -22.76 -9.76
N LEU A 164 15.65 -24.05 -9.94
CA LEU A 164 14.88 -25.14 -9.33
C LEU A 164 15.00 -25.15 -7.79
N GLU A 165 16.14 -24.71 -7.23
CA GLU A 165 16.31 -24.44 -5.79
C GLU A 165 15.23 -23.52 -5.21
N ILE A 166 14.58 -22.68 -6.02
CA ILE A 166 13.46 -21.82 -5.58
C ILE A 166 12.19 -22.65 -5.36
N MET A 167 11.89 -23.59 -6.26
CA MET A 167 10.71 -24.45 -6.21
C MET A 167 10.75 -25.42 -5.03
N GLU A 168 11.94 -25.76 -4.53
CA GLU A 168 12.12 -26.65 -3.36
C GLU A 168 11.89 -25.95 -2.01
N ARG A 169 11.86 -24.61 -1.97
CA ARG A 169 11.74 -23.87 -0.69
C ARG A 169 10.34 -23.96 -0.10
N PRO A 170 10.20 -24.08 1.23
CA PRO A 170 8.89 -24.04 1.88
C PRO A 170 8.23 -22.66 1.71
N GLU A 171 6.93 -22.65 1.40
CA GLU A 171 6.16 -21.40 1.25
C GLU A 171 6.18 -20.52 2.51
N LYS A 172 6.28 -21.15 3.70
CA LYS A 172 6.47 -20.47 4.97
C LYS A 172 7.95 -20.41 5.33
N ALA A 173 8.55 -19.24 5.18
CA ALA A 173 9.69 -18.86 6.03
C ALA A 173 9.18 -18.64 7.47
N THR A 174 9.66 -19.44 8.42
CA THR A 174 9.27 -19.40 9.84
C THR A 174 10.08 -18.39 10.66
N LEU A 175 10.20 -17.16 10.14
CA LEU A 175 10.71 -16.02 10.89
C LEU A 175 9.74 -14.85 10.68
N PRO A 176 9.35 -14.12 11.74
CA PRO A 176 8.62 -12.86 11.55
C PRO A 176 9.51 -11.90 10.76
N ASP A 177 8.94 -11.12 9.84
CA ASP A 177 9.63 -10.08 9.08
C ASP A 177 9.95 -8.86 9.96
N ALA A 178 10.80 -9.11 10.95
CA ALA A 178 11.55 -8.16 11.74
C ALA A 178 12.96 -8.00 11.13
N ILE A 179 13.02 -7.75 9.81
CA ILE A 179 14.10 -6.92 9.30
C ILE A 179 13.88 -5.55 9.93
N ASP A 180 14.84 -5.13 10.76
CA ASP A 180 14.88 -3.79 11.36
C ASP A 180 14.59 -2.73 10.27
N PRO A 181 13.56 -1.86 10.43
CA PRO A 181 13.25 -0.80 9.50
C PRO A 181 14.28 0.36 9.55
N SER A 182 15.55 0.03 9.83
CA SER A 182 16.69 0.86 9.52
C SER A 182 16.68 1.16 8.01
N PRO A 183 16.74 2.45 7.61
CA PRO A 183 16.81 2.84 6.20
C PRO A 183 18.07 2.35 5.45
N SER A 184 18.90 1.49 6.04
CA SER A 184 20.20 1.06 5.52
C SER A 184 20.12 0.12 4.31
N TYR A 185 19.15 -0.78 4.24
CA TYR A 185 18.99 -1.62 3.02
C TYR A 185 18.44 -0.81 1.85
N ALA A 186 17.44 0.05 2.08
CA ALA A 186 16.96 1.02 1.09
C ALA A 186 18.00 2.11 0.71
N ARG A 187 19.15 2.19 1.42
CA ARG A 187 20.29 3.08 1.09
C ARG A 187 21.39 2.39 0.29
N LEU A 188 21.31 1.08 0.05
CA LEU A 188 22.15 0.45 -0.99
C LEU A 188 21.73 0.96 -2.38
N SER A 189 20.43 1.24 -2.55
CA SER A 189 19.84 2.03 -3.63
C SER A 189 19.62 3.49 -3.19
N ASP A 190 20.67 4.30 -3.07
CA ASP A 190 20.53 5.74 -2.82
C ASP A 190 19.76 6.42 -3.98
N PRO A 191 18.51 6.90 -3.78
CA PRO A 191 17.72 7.50 -4.86
C PRO A 191 18.23 8.88 -5.28
N SER A 192 19.21 9.44 -4.55
CA SER A 192 19.92 10.67 -4.95
C SER A 192 21.19 10.40 -5.78
N ARG A 193 21.61 9.13 -5.90
CA ARG A 193 22.48 8.75 -7.00
C ARG A 193 21.62 8.67 -8.27
N PRO A 194 21.94 9.43 -9.34
CA PRO A 194 21.33 9.14 -10.63
C PRO A 194 21.61 7.68 -10.96
N SER A 195 20.70 7.03 -11.70
CA SER A 195 20.91 5.71 -12.26
C SER A 195 22.09 5.77 -13.22
N THR A 196 23.30 5.60 -12.68
CA THR A 196 24.53 5.55 -13.45
C THR A 196 24.42 4.35 -14.35
N ILE A 197 24.28 4.60 -15.65
CA ILE A 197 24.39 3.57 -16.69
C ILE A 197 25.68 2.82 -16.39
N GLU A 198 25.56 1.57 -15.93
CA GLU A 198 26.73 0.79 -15.55
C GLU A 198 27.40 0.26 -16.81
N HIS A 199 28.44 0.99 -17.25
CA HIS A 199 29.11 0.72 -18.51
C HIS A 199 29.83 -0.64 -18.43
N GLY A 200 29.43 -1.58 -19.28
CA GLY A 200 30.09 -2.89 -19.42
C GLY A 200 29.72 -3.94 -18.36
N GLN A 201 28.73 -3.69 -17.49
CA GLN A 201 28.25 -4.70 -16.53
C GLN A 201 27.07 -5.51 -17.09
N LEU A 202 27.04 -6.81 -16.75
CA LEU A 202 25.92 -7.70 -17.08
C LEU A 202 24.87 -7.59 -15.97
N THR A 203 23.85 -6.78 -16.19
CA THR A 203 22.77 -6.50 -15.21
C THR A 203 21.54 -7.35 -15.50
N PRO A 204 20.60 -7.51 -14.54
CA PRO A 204 19.28 -8.08 -14.84
C PRO A 204 18.62 -7.29 -15.98
N ILE A 205 17.84 -7.97 -16.82
CA ILE A 205 16.94 -7.29 -17.77
C ILE A 205 15.85 -6.65 -16.92
N ASN A 206 15.82 -5.32 -16.87
CA ASN A 206 14.81 -4.61 -16.09
C ASN A 206 13.40 -5.10 -16.47
N ALA A 207 12.62 -5.55 -15.50
CA ALA A 207 11.28 -6.06 -15.76
C ALA A 207 10.31 -4.90 -15.98
N PRO A 208 9.53 -4.91 -17.09
CA PRO A 208 8.59 -3.85 -17.38
C PRO A 208 7.39 -3.98 -16.45
N VAL A 209 7.04 -2.87 -15.81
CA VAL A 209 5.85 -2.71 -14.99
C VAL A 209 4.87 -1.87 -15.79
N TYR A 210 3.77 -2.48 -16.23
CA TYR A 210 2.73 -1.80 -16.98
C TYR A 210 1.84 -1.04 -16.03
N VAL A 211 1.70 0.27 -16.29
CA VAL A 211 1.02 1.22 -15.42
C VAL A 211 -0.14 1.88 -16.18
N SER A 212 -1.36 1.73 -15.67
CA SER A 212 -2.56 2.38 -16.20
C SER A 212 -3.40 3.00 -15.08
N GLY A 213 -4.17 4.04 -15.40
CA GLY A 213 -5.01 4.79 -14.44
C GLY A 213 -4.28 5.86 -13.63
N PHE A 214 -2.95 5.75 -13.48
CA PHE A 214 -2.12 6.77 -12.82
C PHE A 214 -1.87 7.98 -13.75
N SER A 215 -1.87 9.20 -13.19
CA SER A 215 -1.64 10.40 -13.99
C SER A 215 -0.18 10.53 -14.45
N PRO A 216 0.09 11.21 -15.59
CA PRO A 216 1.46 11.38 -16.12
C PRO A 216 2.44 12.00 -15.13
N GLU A 217 1.98 12.83 -14.20
CA GLU A 217 2.79 13.49 -13.17
C GLU A 217 3.25 12.52 -12.07
N VAL A 218 2.54 11.40 -11.86
CA VAL A 218 2.84 10.41 -10.82
C VAL A 218 3.83 9.34 -11.31
N VAL A 219 3.81 9.03 -12.61
CA VAL A 219 4.65 7.96 -13.19
C VAL A 219 6.18 8.21 -13.05
N PRO A 220 6.73 9.43 -13.18
CA PRO A 220 8.13 9.70 -12.88
C PRO A 220 8.51 9.29 -11.45
N ARG A 221 7.68 9.62 -10.46
CA ARG A 221 7.94 9.25 -9.06
C ARG A 221 7.84 7.73 -8.84
N LEU A 222 6.86 7.07 -9.47
CA LEU A 222 6.80 5.59 -9.46
C LEU A 222 8.05 4.97 -10.10
N ARG A 223 8.61 5.59 -11.16
CA ARG A 223 9.86 5.14 -11.79
C ARG A 223 11.04 5.28 -10.84
N ASP A 224 11.17 6.41 -10.15
CA ASP A 224 12.24 6.60 -9.18
C ASP A 224 12.14 5.57 -8.05
N GLU A 225 10.95 5.37 -7.48
CA GLU A 225 10.69 4.41 -6.38
C GLU A 225 10.87 2.94 -6.80
N LEU A 226 10.60 2.58 -8.07
CA LEU A 226 10.71 1.21 -8.59
C LEU A 226 12.07 0.90 -9.23
N SER A 227 12.82 1.91 -9.68
CA SER A 227 14.12 1.74 -10.35
C SER A 227 15.16 1.02 -9.47
N GLY A 228 15.11 1.22 -8.15
CA GLY A 228 15.97 0.54 -7.18
C GLY A 228 15.81 -0.98 -7.12
N TYR A 229 14.73 -1.51 -7.70
CA TYR A 229 14.46 -2.96 -7.82
C TYR A 229 14.69 -3.50 -9.24
N GLY A 230 15.22 -2.69 -10.17
CA GLY A 230 15.31 -3.06 -11.59
C GLY A 230 13.95 -3.10 -12.29
N LEU A 231 12.93 -2.42 -11.75
CA LEU A 231 11.59 -2.36 -12.31
C LEU A 231 11.38 -1.05 -13.05
N VAL A 232 10.86 -1.12 -14.28
CA VAL A 232 10.67 0.04 -15.16
C VAL A 232 9.18 0.27 -15.45
N PRO A 233 8.58 1.32 -14.87
CA PRO A 233 7.24 1.76 -15.24
C PRO A 233 7.11 2.20 -16.70
N VAL A 234 6.29 1.46 -17.44
CA VAL A 234 5.88 1.73 -18.81
C VAL A 234 4.40 2.14 -18.79
N GLN A 235 4.08 3.32 -19.31
CA GLN A 235 2.69 3.70 -19.60
C GLN A 235 2.28 3.05 -20.92
N GLY A 236 1.26 2.20 -20.87
CA GLY A 236 0.77 1.43 -22.02
C GLY A 236 0.53 -0.02 -21.63
N GLY A 237 -0.51 -0.63 -22.20
CA GLY A 237 -1.07 -1.89 -21.68
C GLY A 237 -2.01 -1.58 -20.51
N GLY A 238 -3.31 -1.83 -20.71
CA GLY A 238 -4.32 -1.64 -19.67
C GLY A 238 -4.28 -2.75 -18.62
N GLY A 239 -5.12 -2.60 -17.59
CA GLY A 239 -5.44 -3.68 -16.66
C GLY A 239 -6.13 -4.87 -17.34
N TYR A 240 -6.61 -5.81 -16.52
CA TYR A 240 -7.23 -7.04 -17.02
C TYR A 240 -8.45 -6.75 -17.91
N ASP A 241 -8.31 -7.11 -19.19
CA ASP A 241 -9.36 -7.08 -20.19
C ASP A 241 -9.87 -8.52 -20.42
N PRO A 242 -11.09 -8.86 -19.98
CA PRO A 242 -11.65 -10.21 -20.10
C PRO A 242 -12.02 -10.60 -21.55
N SER A 243 -11.90 -9.68 -22.52
CA SER A 243 -12.07 -10.01 -23.94
C SER A 243 -10.79 -10.57 -24.59
N LEU A 244 -9.64 -10.42 -23.93
CA LEU A 244 -8.37 -10.95 -24.42
C LEU A 244 -8.26 -12.46 -24.18
N PRO A 245 -7.66 -13.23 -25.11
CA PRO A 245 -7.39 -14.65 -24.90
C PRO A 245 -6.58 -14.94 -23.62
N GLU A 246 -7.06 -15.86 -22.78
CA GLU A 246 -6.29 -16.40 -21.67
C GLU A 246 -5.28 -17.45 -22.19
N ALA A 247 -4.05 -17.42 -21.67
CA ALA A 247 -3.04 -18.46 -21.86
C ALA A 247 -3.06 -19.46 -20.69
N THR A 248 -2.59 -20.69 -20.91
CA THR A 248 -2.14 -21.57 -19.83
C THR A 248 -0.70 -21.23 -19.49
N LEU A 249 -0.30 -21.33 -18.20
CA LEU A 249 1.10 -21.18 -17.82
C LEU A 249 1.88 -22.44 -18.20
N GLU A 250 2.75 -22.31 -19.19
CA GLU A 250 3.68 -23.33 -19.68
C GLU A 250 5.05 -22.70 -20.04
N PRO A 251 6.15 -23.47 -20.18
CA PRO A 251 7.48 -22.94 -20.50
C PRO A 251 7.53 -22.07 -21.77
N GLY A 252 7.78 -20.76 -21.59
CA GLY A 252 7.78 -19.74 -22.65
C GLY A 252 6.54 -18.83 -22.67
N SER A 253 5.48 -19.16 -21.90
CA SER A 253 4.29 -18.30 -21.76
C SER A 253 4.57 -17.03 -20.94
N SER A 254 3.77 -15.98 -21.14
CA SER A 254 3.88 -14.72 -20.40
C SER A 254 3.39 -14.88 -18.95
N LEU A 255 4.26 -14.53 -18.00
CA LEU A 255 3.99 -14.58 -16.55
C LEU A 255 3.78 -13.17 -16.01
N GLY A 256 2.61 -12.89 -15.45
CA GLY A 256 2.29 -11.63 -14.80
C GLY A 256 2.40 -11.70 -13.27
N VAL A 257 2.86 -10.60 -12.66
CA VAL A 257 2.80 -10.37 -11.21
C VAL A 257 2.04 -9.08 -10.96
N GLN A 258 0.81 -9.20 -10.46
CA GLN A 258 -0.13 -8.08 -10.38
C GLN A 258 -0.13 -7.45 -8.97
N LEU A 259 0.36 -6.23 -8.88
CA LEU A 259 0.59 -5.49 -7.63
C LEU A 259 -0.56 -4.52 -7.32
N VAL A 260 -1.24 -4.03 -8.36
CA VAL A 260 -2.47 -3.24 -8.28
C VAL A 260 -3.41 -3.67 -9.41
N ARG A 261 -4.72 -3.81 -9.12
CA ARG A 261 -5.78 -4.03 -10.12
C ARG A 261 -7.04 -3.21 -9.83
N GLY A 262 -7.88 -3.03 -10.84
CA GLY A 262 -9.07 -2.16 -10.79
C GLY A 262 -8.90 -0.97 -11.74
N ASP A 263 -9.43 0.19 -11.36
CA ASP A 263 -9.31 1.45 -12.12
C ASP A 263 -7.84 1.93 -12.24
N PHE A 264 -7.00 1.49 -11.29
CA PHE A 264 -5.56 1.55 -11.36
C PHE A 264 -5.00 0.15 -11.67
N ASN A 265 -3.97 0.07 -12.51
CA ASN A 265 -3.23 -1.17 -12.72
C ASN A 265 -1.73 -0.96 -12.61
N LEU A 266 -1.07 -1.93 -11.97
CA LEU A 266 0.38 -2.02 -11.85
C LEU A 266 0.74 -3.51 -11.89
N THR A 267 1.12 -4.00 -13.07
CA THR A 267 1.44 -5.42 -13.31
C THR A 267 2.83 -5.53 -13.92
N ALA A 268 3.72 -6.33 -13.35
CA ALA A 268 4.98 -6.69 -14.01
C ALA A 268 4.77 -7.92 -14.91
N ILE A 269 5.39 -7.97 -16.09
CA ILE A 269 5.31 -9.14 -16.98
C ILE A 269 6.72 -9.62 -17.36
N GLY A 270 6.95 -10.92 -17.16
CA GLY A 270 8.08 -11.68 -17.68
C GLY A 270 7.59 -12.96 -18.35
N THR A 271 8.38 -14.01 -18.27
CA THR A 271 8.14 -15.30 -18.94
C THR A 271 8.27 -16.45 -17.93
N VAL A 272 7.44 -17.49 -18.10
CA VAL A 272 7.55 -18.77 -17.38
C VAL A 272 8.76 -19.55 -17.91
N THR A 273 9.67 -19.94 -17.01
CA THR A 273 10.83 -20.79 -17.35
C THR A 273 10.45 -22.26 -17.33
N HIS A 274 9.89 -22.73 -16.21
CA HIS A 274 9.58 -24.13 -16.02
C HIS A 274 8.35 -24.31 -15.14
N VAL A 275 7.61 -25.39 -15.38
CA VAL A 275 6.43 -25.80 -14.63
C VAL A 275 6.60 -27.28 -14.29
N ASP A 276 6.46 -27.61 -13.01
CA ASP A 276 6.48 -28.98 -12.50
C ASP A 276 5.27 -29.18 -11.58
N GLY A 277 4.31 -29.99 -12.03
CA GLY A 277 3.02 -30.15 -11.38
C GLY A 277 2.26 -28.81 -11.24
N ASP A 278 2.07 -28.35 -10.02
CA ASP A 278 1.50 -27.05 -9.68
C ASP A 278 2.55 -25.94 -9.46
N ARG A 279 3.85 -26.29 -9.41
CA ARG A 279 4.94 -25.33 -9.17
C ARG A 279 5.39 -24.69 -10.46
N VAL A 280 5.74 -23.40 -10.38
CA VAL A 280 6.24 -22.63 -11.52
C VAL A 280 7.40 -21.74 -11.09
N VAL A 281 8.38 -21.57 -11.99
CA VAL A 281 9.52 -20.66 -11.82
C VAL A 281 9.67 -19.79 -13.06
N GLY A 282 10.05 -18.53 -12.87
CA GLY A 282 10.14 -17.54 -13.94
C GLY A 282 11.10 -16.40 -13.62
N PHE A 283 11.15 -15.44 -14.54
CA PHE A 283 12.03 -14.25 -14.56
C PHE A 283 13.55 -14.55 -14.66
N GLY A 284 14.06 -15.58 -13.98
CA GLY A 284 15.50 -15.89 -13.90
C GLY A 284 16.34 -14.85 -13.15
N HIS A 285 15.68 -13.85 -12.56
CA HIS A 285 16.23 -12.79 -11.71
C HIS A 285 15.17 -12.38 -10.67
N PRO A 286 15.54 -11.75 -9.54
CA PRO A 286 14.61 -11.24 -8.53
C PRO A 286 13.66 -10.19 -9.12
N MET A 287 12.47 -10.06 -8.53
CA MET A 287 11.58 -8.92 -8.77
C MET A 287 11.79 -7.80 -7.75
N PHE A 288 11.91 -8.14 -6.47
CA PHE A 288 12.04 -7.20 -5.36
C PHE A 288 13.00 -7.67 -4.25
N TYR A 289 13.47 -8.93 -4.30
CA TYR A 289 14.16 -9.62 -3.20
C TYR A 289 13.31 -9.79 -1.92
N LEU A 290 11.97 -9.88 -2.01
CA LEU A 290 11.10 -10.05 -0.84
C LEU A 290 11.33 -11.38 -0.09
N GLY A 291 11.94 -12.36 -0.74
CA GLY A 291 12.25 -13.62 -0.12
C GLY A 291 11.04 -14.55 -0.09
N SER A 292 10.38 -14.70 1.07
CA SER A 292 9.09 -15.42 1.15
C SER A 292 8.00 -14.40 0.89
N SER A 293 7.12 -14.64 -0.07
CA SER A 293 6.13 -13.65 -0.48
C SER A 293 4.78 -14.29 -0.78
N ARG A 294 3.75 -13.48 -1.02
CA ARG A 294 2.49 -13.91 -1.66
C ARG A 294 2.02 -12.83 -2.62
N LEU A 295 2.61 -12.80 -3.81
CA LEU A 295 2.23 -11.88 -4.88
C LEU A 295 1.22 -12.55 -5.82
N PRO A 296 0.15 -11.87 -6.28
CA PRO A 296 -0.77 -12.43 -7.26
C PRO A 296 -0.06 -12.82 -8.55
N MET A 297 -0.10 -14.11 -8.87
CA MET A 297 0.40 -14.64 -10.13
C MET A 297 -0.72 -14.65 -11.15
N THR A 298 -0.50 -13.99 -12.28
CA THR A 298 -1.45 -13.90 -13.38
C THR A 298 -0.87 -14.49 -14.66
N THR A 299 -1.75 -14.83 -15.60
CA THR A 299 -1.36 -14.92 -17.01
C THR A 299 -1.09 -13.51 -17.56
N ALA A 300 -0.67 -13.38 -18.81
CA ALA A 300 -0.50 -12.08 -19.46
C ALA A 300 -0.69 -12.16 -20.97
N PHE A 301 -1.26 -11.09 -21.55
CA PHE A 301 -1.42 -10.92 -22.99
C PHE A 301 -0.41 -9.88 -23.48
N ILE A 302 0.31 -10.16 -24.57
CA ILE A 302 1.26 -9.22 -25.18
C ILE A 302 0.61 -8.56 -26.40
N HIS A 303 0.43 -7.24 -26.37
CA HIS A 303 -0.12 -6.48 -27.49
C HIS A 303 0.85 -6.43 -28.67
N ASP A 304 2.10 -6.03 -28.41
CA ASP A 304 3.19 -6.02 -29.40
C ASP A 304 4.57 -5.85 -28.72
N VAL A 305 5.65 -5.85 -29.52
CA VAL A 305 7.00 -5.44 -29.13
C VAL A 305 7.32 -4.06 -29.67
N ILE A 306 7.76 -3.14 -28.80
CA ILE A 306 8.24 -1.82 -29.20
C ILE A 306 9.76 -1.83 -29.26
N ALA A 307 10.28 -1.70 -30.48
CA ALA A 307 11.69 -1.43 -30.72
C ALA A 307 12.04 0.00 -30.25
N ASN A 308 13.13 0.14 -29.50
CA ASN A 308 13.52 1.41 -28.87
C ASN A 308 15.05 1.55 -28.83
N GLN A 309 15.55 2.77 -29.02
CA GLN A 309 17.00 3.07 -29.08
C GLN A 309 17.71 2.97 -27.71
N PHE A 310 16.96 3.04 -26.61
CA PHE A 310 17.48 2.87 -25.25
C PHE A 310 17.40 1.40 -24.81
N ILE A 311 16.18 0.84 -24.75
CA ILE A 311 15.95 -0.59 -24.55
C ILE A 311 14.56 -0.98 -25.05
N SER A 312 14.47 -2.04 -25.86
CA SER A 312 13.20 -2.52 -26.43
C SER A 312 12.35 -3.20 -25.36
N PHE A 313 11.02 -3.13 -25.46
CA PHE A 313 10.10 -3.68 -24.46
C PHE A 313 8.84 -4.27 -25.08
N LYS A 314 8.27 -5.30 -24.46
CA LYS A 314 6.90 -5.75 -24.76
C LYS A 314 5.90 -4.68 -24.27
N ILE A 315 4.75 -4.53 -24.91
CA ILE A 315 3.57 -3.91 -24.29
C ILE A 315 2.59 -5.03 -23.97
N GLY A 316 2.14 -5.14 -22.72
CA GLY A 316 1.25 -6.21 -22.30
C GLY A 316 0.22 -5.79 -21.26
N SER A 317 -0.82 -6.61 -21.12
CA SER A 317 -1.86 -6.49 -20.11
C SER A 317 -1.84 -7.71 -19.19
N GLY A 318 -2.04 -7.47 -17.90
CA GLY A 318 -2.20 -8.55 -16.92
C GLY A 318 -3.45 -9.38 -17.22
N GLY A 319 -3.31 -10.70 -17.22
CA GLY A 319 -4.40 -11.65 -17.38
C GLY A 319 -5.09 -11.98 -16.06
N LYS A 320 -5.83 -13.08 -16.07
CA LYS A 320 -6.49 -13.64 -14.88
C LYS A 320 -5.47 -14.11 -13.83
N GLN A 321 -5.82 -13.93 -12.55
CA GLN A 321 -5.07 -14.52 -11.44
C GLN A 321 -5.24 -16.04 -11.45
N VAL A 322 -4.12 -16.76 -11.59
CA VAL A 322 -4.05 -18.22 -11.70
C VAL A 322 -3.26 -18.86 -10.55
N GLY A 323 -2.66 -18.07 -9.66
CA GLY A 323 -2.00 -18.60 -8.47
C GLY A 323 -1.35 -17.52 -7.60
N ALA A 324 -0.29 -17.90 -6.90
CA ALA A 324 0.54 -17.03 -6.07
C ALA A 324 2.04 -17.26 -6.33
N ILE A 325 2.81 -16.18 -6.45
CA ILE A 325 4.27 -16.20 -6.29
C ILE A 325 4.56 -16.32 -4.79
N THR A 326 5.27 -17.37 -4.40
CA THR A 326 5.58 -17.71 -3.00
C THR A 326 7.05 -17.41 -2.63
N GLN A 327 7.93 -17.26 -3.62
CA GLN A 327 9.34 -16.94 -3.45
C GLN A 327 9.81 -15.87 -4.45
N ASP A 328 10.67 -14.96 -3.99
CA ASP A 328 11.33 -13.93 -4.81
C ASP A 328 12.81 -13.82 -4.37
N ARG A 329 13.73 -14.31 -5.21
CA ARG A 329 15.12 -14.61 -4.85
C ARG A 329 16.10 -14.23 -5.99
N ALA A 330 17.39 -14.28 -5.70
CA ALA A 330 18.48 -13.90 -6.63
C ALA A 330 18.41 -14.57 -8.03
N THR A 331 17.84 -15.77 -8.12
CA THR A 331 17.82 -16.60 -9.33
C THR A 331 16.45 -16.62 -10.02
N GLY A 332 15.45 -15.89 -9.53
CA GLY A 332 14.11 -15.87 -10.10
C GLY A 332 12.98 -15.65 -9.10
N ILE A 333 11.76 -15.77 -9.61
CA ILE A 333 10.54 -15.89 -8.80
C ILE A 333 9.97 -17.30 -8.92
N GLY A 334 9.46 -17.84 -7.81
CA GLY A 334 8.83 -19.15 -7.73
C GLY A 334 7.42 -19.05 -7.14
N GLY A 335 6.49 -19.89 -7.62
CA GLY A 335 5.09 -19.83 -7.23
C GLY A 335 4.34 -21.15 -7.41
N VAL A 336 3.07 -21.13 -7.00
CA VAL A 336 2.15 -22.26 -7.04
C VAL A 336 0.87 -21.86 -7.76
N ILE A 337 0.54 -22.61 -8.81
CA ILE A 337 -0.70 -22.52 -9.58
C ILE A 337 -1.86 -23.00 -8.71
N GLY A 338 -2.98 -22.27 -8.72
CA GLY A 338 -4.09 -22.45 -7.78
C GLY A 338 -3.83 -21.89 -6.37
N GLY A 339 -2.60 -21.48 -6.04
CA GLY A 339 -2.27 -20.81 -4.79
C GLY A 339 -2.99 -19.46 -4.61
N THR A 340 -3.35 -19.10 -3.38
CA THR A 340 -4.03 -17.83 -3.10
C THR A 340 -3.04 -16.72 -2.73
N ALA A 341 -3.22 -15.56 -3.34
CA ALA A 341 -2.59 -14.31 -2.94
C ALA A 341 -3.67 -13.23 -2.86
N GLU A 342 -3.86 -12.66 -1.68
CA GLU A 342 -4.92 -11.69 -1.41
C GLU A 342 -4.40 -10.27 -1.61
N LEU A 343 -5.19 -9.46 -2.30
CA LEU A 343 -5.02 -8.02 -2.35
C LEU A 343 -5.87 -7.35 -1.27
N MET A 344 -5.64 -6.06 -1.04
CA MET A 344 -6.41 -5.22 -0.12
C MET A 344 -7.37 -4.33 -0.92
N PRO A 345 -8.69 -4.57 -0.85
CA PRO A 345 -9.69 -3.66 -1.41
C PRO A 345 -9.52 -2.24 -0.89
N THR A 346 -9.39 -1.32 -1.83
CA THR A 346 -9.17 0.10 -1.59
C THR A 346 -10.13 0.92 -2.45
N ASN A 347 -10.94 1.77 -1.83
CA ASN A 347 -11.83 2.69 -2.53
C ASN A 347 -11.32 4.13 -2.36
N ILE A 348 -11.41 4.94 -3.41
CA ILE A 348 -11.05 6.37 -3.38
C ILE A 348 -12.22 7.16 -3.95
N SER A 349 -12.86 8.00 -3.14
CA SER A 349 -13.85 8.99 -3.54
C SER A 349 -13.22 10.38 -3.49
N VAL A 350 -13.34 11.13 -4.58
CA VAL A 350 -12.98 12.56 -4.64
C VAL A 350 -14.21 13.33 -5.06
N ARG A 351 -14.58 14.35 -4.29
CA ARG A 351 -15.70 15.25 -4.59
C ARG A 351 -15.19 16.67 -4.79
N SER A 352 -15.78 17.37 -5.75
CA SER A 352 -15.69 18.81 -5.92
C SER A 352 -17.09 19.42 -5.82
N SER A 353 -17.20 20.74 -5.95
CA SER A 353 -18.50 21.43 -5.95
C SER A 353 -19.43 21.07 -7.12
N GLN A 354 -18.92 20.42 -8.18
CA GLN A 354 -19.67 20.11 -9.40
C GLN A 354 -19.71 18.61 -9.75
N ASN A 355 -18.77 17.82 -9.24
CA ASN A 355 -18.52 16.45 -9.70
C ASN A 355 -18.08 15.54 -8.55
N GLU A 356 -18.44 14.27 -8.63
CA GLU A 356 -17.94 13.19 -7.77
C GLU A 356 -17.30 12.10 -8.64
N TRP A 357 -16.09 11.69 -8.26
CA TRP A 357 -15.34 10.59 -8.87
C TRP A 357 -15.15 9.49 -7.83
N SER A 358 -15.33 8.25 -8.24
CA SER A 358 -15.13 7.07 -7.41
C SER A 358 -14.24 6.08 -8.15
N TYR A 359 -13.17 5.65 -7.50
CA TYR A 359 -12.21 4.69 -8.01
C TYR A 359 -12.15 3.47 -7.09
N LYS A 360 -12.10 2.29 -7.67
CA LYS A 360 -11.98 1.00 -6.98
C LYS A 360 -10.70 0.31 -7.43
N MET A 361 -9.92 -0.11 -6.45
CA MET A 361 -8.69 -0.85 -6.70
C MET A 361 -8.48 -1.92 -5.63
N GLU A 362 -7.64 -2.90 -5.93
CA GLU A 362 -7.10 -3.82 -4.93
C GLU A 362 -5.57 -3.75 -5.00
N VAL A 363 -4.92 -3.59 -3.85
CA VAL A 363 -3.47 -3.30 -3.74
C VAL A 363 -2.74 -4.41 -3.00
N LEU A 364 -1.48 -4.67 -3.39
CA LEU A 364 -0.63 -5.65 -2.73
C LEU A 364 -0.58 -5.44 -1.20
N ARG A 365 -0.84 -6.51 -0.46
CA ARG A 365 -0.68 -6.59 1.00
C ARG A 365 0.81 -6.68 1.37
N HIS A 366 1.54 -5.57 1.21
CA HIS A 366 2.95 -5.47 1.59
C HIS A 366 3.21 -4.19 2.39
N ARG A 367 3.93 -4.33 3.52
CA ARG A 367 4.11 -3.26 4.53
C ARG A 367 4.75 -1.98 3.99
N MET A 368 5.64 -2.09 3.00
CA MET A 368 6.29 -0.94 2.37
C MET A 368 5.63 -0.51 1.06
N LEU A 369 5.37 -1.46 0.15
CA LEU A 369 4.93 -1.16 -1.22
C LEU A 369 3.44 -0.79 -1.30
N GLY A 370 2.58 -1.43 -0.51
CA GLY A 370 1.13 -1.17 -0.51
C GLY A 370 0.80 0.30 -0.23
N PRO A 371 1.32 0.91 0.86
CA PRO A 371 1.12 2.33 1.15
C PRO A 371 1.64 3.31 0.07
N GLN A 372 2.70 2.93 -0.66
CA GLN A 372 3.23 3.74 -1.78
C GLN A 372 2.26 3.73 -2.97
N PHE A 373 1.80 2.55 -3.39
CA PHE A 373 0.85 2.42 -4.50
C PHE A 373 -0.51 3.08 -4.19
N ILE A 374 -0.98 3.00 -2.94
CA ILE A 374 -2.19 3.72 -2.49
C ILE A 374 -1.96 5.24 -2.57
N GLN A 375 -0.82 5.75 -2.11
CA GLN A 375 -0.52 7.18 -2.20
C GLN A 375 -0.45 7.65 -3.66
N ALA A 376 0.18 6.89 -4.55
CA ALA A 376 0.24 7.18 -5.98
C ALA A 376 -1.16 7.20 -6.64
N ALA A 377 -2.05 6.30 -6.23
CA ALA A 377 -3.44 6.29 -6.70
C ALA A 377 -4.23 7.49 -6.18
N VAL A 378 -4.17 7.80 -4.88
CA VAL A 378 -4.86 8.98 -4.29
C VAL A 378 -4.38 10.29 -4.93
N VAL A 379 -3.07 10.44 -5.18
CA VAL A 379 -2.54 11.60 -5.93
C VAL A 379 -3.15 11.66 -7.33
N SER A 380 -3.17 10.54 -8.06
CA SER A 380 -3.69 10.48 -9.44
C SER A 380 -5.19 10.77 -9.52
N SER A 381 -6.00 10.22 -8.60
CA SER A 381 -7.43 10.53 -8.46
C SER A 381 -7.67 12.02 -8.25
N VAL A 382 -6.90 12.66 -7.37
CA VAL A 382 -7.04 14.09 -7.10
C VAL A 382 -6.61 14.96 -8.29
N LEU A 383 -5.52 14.61 -8.97
CA LEU A 383 -5.06 15.33 -10.18
C LEU A 383 -6.02 15.19 -11.37
N THR A 384 -6.80 14.12 -11.41
CA THR A 384 -7.86 13.91 -12.41
C THR A 384 -9.15 14.67 -12.05
N ALA A 385 -9.45 14.77 -10.76
CA ALA A 385 -10.65 15.40 -10.22
C ALA A 385 -10.56 16.92 -10.03
N SER A 386 -9.36 17.50 -9.92
CA SER A 386 -9.19 18.91 -9.53
C SER A 386 -7.91 19.53 -10.06
N LYS A 387 -7.81 20.86 -9.94
CA LYS A 387 -6.60 21.62 -10.26
C LYS A 387 -5.41 21.13 -9.43
N ALA A 388 -4.26 20.91 -10.08
CA ALA A 388 -3.05 20.43 -9.42
C ALA A 388 -2.43 21.45 -8.42
N VAL A 389 -2.75 22.73 -8.57
CA VAL A 389 -2.17 23.84 -7.80
C VAL A 389 -3.18 24.96 -7.55
N GLY A 390 -2.93 25.70 -6.48
CA GLY A 390 -3.70 26.88 -6.11
C GLY A 390 -4.29 26.75 -4.72
N GLU A 391 -5.18 27.68 -4.41
CA GLU A 391 -5.94 27.68 -3.16
C GLU A 391 -7.06 26.65 -3.18
N ALA A 392 -7.18 25.92 -2.07
CA ALA A 392 -8.23 24.96 -1.81
C ALA A 392 -8.40 24.74 -0.30
N THR A 393 -9.57 24.24 0.09
CA THR A 393 -9.83 23.57 1.36
C THR A 393 -10.21 22.13 1.06
N VAL A 394 -9.51 21.17 1.67
CA VAL A 394 -9.78 19.75 1.48
C VAL A 394 -10.15 19.14 2.82
N LYS A 395 -11.38 18.60 2.90
CA LYS A 395 -11.76 17.68 3.97
C LYS A 395 -11.40 16.28 3.53
N THR A 396 -10.93 15.49 4.48
CA THR A 396 -10.43 14.14 4.23
C THR A 396 -10.99 13.19 5.27
N ARG A 397 -11.36 11.97 4.85
CA ARG A 397 -11.63 10.84 5.72
C ARG A 397 -10.89 9.62 5.21
N LEU A 398 -10.28 8.88 6.12
CA LEU A 398 -9.82 7.52 5.90
C LEU A 398 -10.61 6.60 6.83
N SER A 399 -11.36 5.64 6.28
CA SER A 399 -11.92 4.52 7.03
C SER A 399 -11.09 3.27 6.78
N LEU A 400 -10.65 2.60 7.85
CA LEU A 400 -9.91 1.34 7.80
C LEU A 400 -10.67 0.24 8.54
N LYS A 401 -10.82 -0.92 7.87
CA LYS A 401 -11.16 -2.16 8.56
C LYS A 401 -9.85 -2.91 8.84
N VAL A 402 -9.57 -3.18 10.12
CA VAL A 402 -8.33 -3.84 10.56
C VAL A 402 -8.70 -5.07 11.37
N GLU A 403 -8.04 -6.19 11.11
CA GLU A 403 -8.29 -7.44 11.83
C GLU A 403 -8.09 -7.24 13.35
N GLY A 404 -9.01 -7.73 14.16
CA GLY A 404 -8.98 -7.60 15.62
C GLY A 404 -9.44 -6.24 16.19
N HIS A 405 -9.68 -5.22 15.36
CA HIS A 405 -10.09 -3.88 15.79
C HIS A 405 -11.49 -3.50 15.27
N PRO A 406 -12.20 -2.55 15.93
CA PRO A 406 -13.37 -1.91 15.33
C PRO A 406 -12.99 -1.14 14.05
N GLU A 407 -13.98 -0.75 13.23
CA GLU A 407 -13.73 0.12 12.09
C GLU A 407 -13.19 1.48 12.56
N LEU A 408 -12.00 1.83 12.08
CA LEU A 408 -11.27 3.04 12.45
C LEU A 408 -11.59 4.14 11.45
N SER A 409 -11.84 5.38 11.91
CA SER A 409 -12.09 6.51 11.02
C SER A 409 -11.26 7.73 11.42
N PHE A 410 -10.40 8.17 10.50
CA PHE A 410 -9.53 9.33 10.66
C PHE A 410 -10.03 10.47 9.77
N THR A 411 -10.56 11.53 10.36
CA THR A 411 -11.07 12.69 9.63
C THR A 411 -10.20 13.92 9.92
N ASN A 412 -9.82 14.68 8.90
CA ASN A 412 -9.12 15.96 9.08
C ASN A 412 -9.40 16.92 7.91
N ILE A 413 -9.04 18.20 8.06
CA ILE A 413 -9.27 19.28 7.10
C ILE A 413 -7.98 20.09 6.90
N TYR A 414 -7.70 20.50 5.67
CA TYR A 414 -6.47 21.20 5.27
C TYR A 414 -6.85 22.37 4.35
N ALA A 415 -6.15 23.51 4.42
CA ALA A 415 -6.52 24.68 3.61
C ALA A 415 -5.33 25.57 3.23
N GLY A 416 -5.52 26.37 2.20
CA GLY A 416 -4.54 27.33 1.68
C GLY A 416 -3.77 26.80 0.46
N PRO A 417 -2.69 27.47 0.03
CA PRO A 417 -1.96 27.15 -1.21
C PRO A 417 -1.30 25.76 -1.27
N ARG A 418 -1.27 25.03 -0.14
CA ARG A 418 -0.79 23.64 -0.03
C ARG A 418 -1.85 22.69 0.52
N GLY A 419 -3.09 23.14 0.71
CA GLY A 419 -4.15 22.37 1.35
C GLY A 419 -4.43 21.03 0.67
N LEU A 420 -4.35 21.00 -0.67
CA LEU A 420 -4.50 19.78 -1.46
C LEU A 420 -3.39 18.75 -1.18
N GLY A 421 -2.13 19.18 -1.23
CA GLY A 421 -0.98 18.32 -0.96
C GLY A 421 -0.88 17.88 0.50
N GLU A 422 -1.12 18.79 1.45
CA GLU A 422 -1.19 18.44 2.89
C GLU A 422 -2.37 17.49 3.17
N GLY A 423 -3.49 17.61 2.45
CA GLY A 423 -4.63 16.69 2.52
C GLY A 423 -4.31 15.28 2.03
N ILE A 424 -3.68 15.12 0.86
CA ILE A 424 -3.28 13.81 0.33
C ILE A 424 -2.27 13.12 1.26
N LEU A 425 -1.27 13.85 1.76
CA LEU A 425 -0.31 13.33 2.73
C LEU A 425 -1.00 12.98 4.05
N GLY A 426 -1.91 13.84 4.52
CA GLY A 426 -2.67 13.66 5.75
C GLY A 426 -3.56 12.43 5.74
N VAL A 427 -4.32 12.20 4.66
CA VAL A 427 -5.25 11.06 4.56
C VAL A 427 -4.53 9.73 4.36
N THR A 428 -3.34 9.73 3.73
CA THR A 428 -2.54 8.49 3.53
C THR A 428 -1.63 8.14 4.70
N ARG A 429 -1.38 9.08 5.62
CA ARG A 429 -0.48 8.91 6.77
C ARG A 429 -0.90 7.81 7.77
N PRO A 430 -2.17 7.64 8.19
CA PRO A 430 -2.51 6.66 9.23
C PRO A 430 -2.20 5.22 8.78
N ILE A 431 -2.56 4.85 7.54
CA ILE A 431 -2.24 3.51 7.00
C ILE A 431 -0.73 3.30 6.78
N GLN A 432 0.02 4.35 6.40
CA GLN A 432 1.47 4.29 6.31
C GLN A 432 2.13 4.00 7.67
N LEU A 433 1.68 4.69 8.73
CA LEU A 433 2.18 4.46 10.08
C LEU A 433 1.79 3.09 10.63
N LEU A 434 0.57 2.63 10.32
CA LEU A 434 0.05 1.34 10.78
C LEU A 434 0.78 0.15 10.14
N LEU A 435 0.93 0.14 8.81
CA LEU A 435 1.63 -0.95 8.10
C LEU A 435 3.15 -0.89 8.28
N GLY A 436 3.72 0.32 8.41
CA GLY A 436 5.14 0.55 8.71
C GLY A 436 5.51 0.45 10.20
N ASN A 437 4.60 0.01 11.07
CA ASN A 437 4.89 -0.08 12.51
C ASN A 437 5.97 -1.15 12.81
N PRO A 438 6.82 -0.97 13.85
CA PRO A 438 7.88 -1.92 14.21
C PRO A 438 7.50 -2.92 15.32
N PHE A 439 6.24 -2.97 15.76
CA PHE A 439 5.81 -3.75 16.93
C PHE A 439 5.26 -5.13 16.54
N GLU A 440 4.36 -5.17 15.57
CA GLU A 440 3.71 -6.40 15.09
C GLU A 440 3.21 -6.24 13.65
N GLU A 441 2.88 -7.36 13.00
CA GLU A 441 2.27 -7.36 11.67
C GLU A 441 0.78 -7.01 11.77
N VAL A 442 0.33 -6.00 11.02
CA VAL A 442 -1.07 -5.55 11.04
C VAL A 442 -1.75 -5.85 9.72
N ARG A 443 -2.86 -6.59 9.79
CA ARG A 443 -3.68 -6.94 8.63
C ARG A 443 -4.85 -5.95 8.47
N VAL A 444 -4.65 -4.97 7.60
CA VAL A 444 -5.73 -4.05 7.15
C VAL A 444 -6.59 -4.79 6.12
N GLU A 445 -7.82 -5.15 6.45
CA GLU A 445 -8.72 -5.87 5.55
C GLU A 445 -9.10 -5.02 4.33
N SER A 446 -9.48 -3.76 4.55
CA SER A 446 -9.85 -2.80 3.50
C SER A 446 -9.60 -1.34 3.92
N ALA A 447 -9.48 -0.46 2.93
CA ALA A 447 -9.32 0.98 3.13
C ALA A 447 -10.28 1.79 2.24
N THR A 448 -10.86 2.87 2.76
CA THR A 448 -11.67 3.82 1.99
C THR A 448 -11.19 5.23 2.25
N PHE A 449 -10.82 5.92 1.18
CA PHE A 449 -10.36 7.32 1.17
C PHE A 449 -11.47 8.21 0.61
N GLU A 450 -11.85 9.25 1.34
CA GLU A 450 -12.80 10.27 0.89
C GLU A 450 -12.12 11.64 0.95
N LEU A 451 -12.19 12.42 -0.13
CA LEU A 451 -11.63 13.76 -0.22
C LEU A 451 -12.68 14.73 -0.79
N ASP A 452 -13.23 15.61 0.04
CA ASP A 452 -14.10 16.70 -0.41
C ASP A 452 -13.26 17.98 -0.62
N ILE A 453 -13.15 18.42 -1.88
CA ILE A 453 -12.35 19.56 -2.32
C ILE A 453 -13.25 20.77 -2.57
N ASP A 454 -13.03 21.83 -1.81
CA ASP A 454 -13.58 23.17 -2.00
C ASP A 454 -12.48 24.07 -2.57
N GLU A 455 -12.76 24.77 -3.66
CA GLU A 455 -11.76 25.63 -4.32
C GLU A 455 -11.48 26.96 -3.59
N THR A 456 -12.16 27.23 -2.47
CA THR A 456 -11.93 28.38 -1.61
C THR A 456 -11.05 28.04 -0.42
N THR A 457 -10.20 28.98 0.02
CA THR A 457 -9.39 28.83 1.24
C THR A 457 -10.19 29.19 2.50
N LYS A 458 -10.45 28.21 3.35
CA LYS A 458 -10.99 28.38 4.71
C LYS A 458 -9.85 28.22 5.71
N ALA A 459 -8.93 29.17 5.71
CA ALA A 459 -7.81 29.23 6.63
C ALA A 459 -7.84 30.53 7.45
N ALA A 460 -7.36 30.49 8.69
CA ALA A 460 -7.22 31.68 9.53
C ALA A 460 -5.94 31.62 10.40
N SER A 461 -5.52 32.79 10.89
CA SER A 461 -4.35 32.96 11.75
C SER A 461 -4.76 33.52 13.11
N ILE A 462 -4.26 32.94 14.21
CA ILE A 462 -4.57 33.37 15.58
C ILE A 462 -3.73 34.63 15.90
N ARG A 463 -4.40 35.78 16.07
CA ARG A 463 -3.76 37.10 16.15
C ARG A 463 -3.53 37.58 17.58
N SER A 464 -4.56 37.54 18.41
CA SER A 464 -4.50 38.07 19.78
C SER A 464 -5.38 37.24 20.71
N ILE A 465 -5.14 37.39 22.02
CA ILE A 465 -6.03 36.91 23.09
C ILE A 465 -6.27 38.09 24.01
N GLU A 466 -7.53 38.42 24.25
CA GLU A 466 -7.95 39.29 25.34
C GLU A 466 -8.62 38.46 26.44
N LEU A 467 -8.39 38.86 27.68
CA LEU A 467 -9.01 38.26 28.86
C LEU A 467 -10.15 39.17 29.31
N ASP A 468 -11.27 38.60 29.73
CA ASP A 468 -12.35 39.34 30.38
C ASP A 468 -11.91 40.01 31.71
N ARG A 469 -10.85 39.48 32.34
CA ARG A 469 -10.24 40.03 33.55
C ARG A 469 -8.75 39.71 33.69
N SER A 470 -8.05 40.57 34.41
CA SER A 470 -6.61 40.45 34.72
C SER A 470 -6.30 39.69 36.02
N ARG A 471 -7.25 39.61 36.96
CA ARG A 471 -7.11 38.95 38.26
C ARG A 471 -7.86 37.61 38.24
N ILE A 472 -7.17 36.55 38.68
CA ILE A 472 -7.62 35.16 38.52
C ILE A 472 -7.42 34.40 39.84
N GLU A 473 -8.45 33.71 40.27
CA GLU A 473 -8.51 32.87 41.47
C GLU A 473 -8.82 31.40 41.11
N PRO A 474 -8.50 30.42 41.98
CA PRO A 474 -8.83 29.02 41.72
C PRO A 474 -10.34 28.79 41.68
N GLY A 475 -10.83 28.08 40.67
CA GLY A 475 -12.26 27.88 40.41
C GLY A 475 -12.85 28.84 39.37
N ASP A 476 -12.10 29.87 38.95
CA ASP A 476 -12.58 30.85 37.99
C ASP A 476 -12.91 30.27 36.61
N ARG A 477 -13.99 30.79 36.02
CA ARG A 477 -14.27 30.68 34.58
C ARG A 477 -13.67 31.91 33.90
N LEU A 478 -12.55 31.77 33.22
CA LEU A 478 -11.86 32.86 32.54
C LEU A 478 -12.43 33.01 31.13
N GLY A 479 -13.09 34.12 30.83
CA GLY A 479 -13.58 34.45 29.51
C GLY A 479 -12.45 34.92 28.60
N LEU A 480 -12.42 34.41 27.39
CA LEU A 480 -11.40 34.68 26.39
C LEU A 480 -12.05 35.21 25.12
N ARG A 481 -11.57 36.37 24.63
CA ARG A 481 -11.81 36.80 23.26
C ARG A 481 -10.57 36.53 22.44
N ILE A 482 -10.71 35.77 21.37
CA ILE A 482 -9.58 35.34 20.55
C ILE A 482 -9.80 35.88 19.15
N GLU A 483 -8.97 36.83 18.75
CA GLU A 483 -9.01 37.39 17.41
C GLU A 483 -8.35 36.41 16.44
N VAL A 484 -9.08 36.01 15.41
CA VAL A 484 -8.56 35.31 14.25
C VAL A 484 -8.63 36.21 13.02
N ALA A 485 -7.62 36.14 12.17
CA ALA A 485 -7.65 36.77 10.85
C ALA A 485 -7.79 35.67 9.78
N PRO A 486 -9.00 35.47 9.22
CA PRO A 486 -9.23 34.66 8.04
C PRO A 486 -8.40 35.15 6.85
N TYR A 487 -8.05 34.23 5.97
CA TYR A 487 -7.34 34.53 4.74
C TYR A 487 -8.22 35.38 3.79
N LEU A 488 -7.71 36.55 3.39
CA LEU A 488 -8.43 37.58 2.62
C LEU A 488 -9.78 38.03 3.22
N GLY A 489 -10.03 37.76 4.51
CA GLY A 489 -11.23 38.17 5.24
C GLY A 489 -10.98 39.33 6.21
N LYS A 490 -12.06 39.82 6.82
CA LYS A 490 -11.98 40.70 7.99
C LYS A 490 -11.64 39.87 9.22
N ALA A 491 -10.94 40.46 10.20
CA ALA A 491 -10.70 39.79 11.48
C ALA A 491 -12.02 39.51 12.20
N GLU A 492 -12.07 38.36 12.87
CA GLU A 492 -13.24 37.86 13.60
C GLU A 492 -12.84 37.50 15.03
N THR A 493 -13.76 37.68 15.97
CA THR A 493 -13.54 37.36 17.38
C THR A 493 -14.27 36.07 17.74
N ILE A 494 -13.53 35.08 18.21
CA ILE A 494 -14.06 33.84 18.78
C ILE A 494 -14.07 33.99 20.30
N GLU A 495 -15.25 33.99 20.90
CA GLU A 495 -15.41 33.97 22.36
C GLU A 495 -15.43 32.53 22.87
N THR A 496 -14.69 32.26 23.94
CA THR A 496 -14.68 30.96 24.63
C THR A 496 -14.32 31.14 26.10
N LEU A 497 -14.34 30.07 26.88
CA LEU A 497 -13.97 30.09 28.29
C LEU A 497 -13.02 28.94 28.63
N VAL A 498 -12.14 29.19 29.59
CA VAL A 498 -11.32 28.14 30.21
C VAL A 498 -11.51 28.16 31.72
N VAL A 499 -11.71 26.98 32.32
CA VAL A 499 -11.92 26.86 33.76
C VAL A 499 -10.58 26.68 34.46
N VAL A 500 -10.29 27.50 35.45
CA VAL A 500 -9.15 27.35 36.36
C VAL A 500 -9.55 26.34 37.44
N PRO A 501 -8.92 25.16 37.55
CA PRO A 501 -9.33 24.17 38.54
C PRO A 501 -9.22 24.70 39.99
N PRO A 502 -10.16 24.36 40.89
CA PRO A 502 -10.20 24.91 42.25
C PRO A 502 -9.00 24.47 43.12
N HIS A 503 -8.33 23.39 42.75
CA HIS A 503 -7.14 22.86 43.44
C HIS A 503 -5.81 23.41 42.86
N VAL A 504 -5.86 24.55 42.14
CA VAL A 504 -4.65 25.23 41.66
C VAL A 504 -4.04 26.09 42.78
N ARG A 505 -2.88 25.67 43.29
CA ARG A 505 -2.04 26.51 44.18
C ARG A 505 -1.69 27.86 43.52
N LYS A 506 -1.62 28.92 44.33
CA LYS A 506 -1.09 30.24 43.92
C LYS A 506 0.27 30.09 43.21
N GLY A 507 0.48 30.88 42.17
CA GLY A 507 1.68 30.82 41.32
C GLY A 507 1.42 31.22 39.88
N ARG A 508 2.41 31.03 39.02
CA ARG A 508 2.34 31.35 37.58
C ARG A 508 1.68 30.21 36.80
N LEU A 509 0.73 30.57 35.94
CA LEU A 509 0.20 29.71 34.88
C LEU A 509 0.59 30.27 33.51
N THR A 510 0.52 29.41 32.50
CA THR A 510 0.63 29.79 31.09
C THR A 510 -0.70 29.44 30.43
N LEU A 511 -1.42 30.45 29.94
CA LEU A 511 -2.51 30.25 28.99
C LEU A 511 -1.90 30.14 27.59
N ARG A 512 -2.26 29.10 26.86
CA ARG A 512 -1.89 28.89 25.46
C ARG A 512 -3.16 28.73 24.64
N VAL A 513 -3.27 29.50 23.55
CA VAL A 513 -4.24 29.26 22.49
C VAL A 513 -3.47 28.90 21.24
N SER A 514 -3.81 27.79 20.58
CA SER A 514 -3.01 27.26 19.46
C SER A 514 -3.87 26.51 18.46
N SER A 515 -3.44 26.49 17.19
CA SER A 515 -3.99 25.52 16.23
C SER A 515 -3.45 24.11 16.50
N ALA A 516 -4.14 23.07 16.00
CA ALA A 516 -3.71 21.67 16.15
C ALA A 516 -2.21 21.45 15.81
N ARG A 517 -1.76 21.97 14.66
CA ARG A 517 -0.35 21.89 14.23
C ARG A 517 0.60 22.60 15.20
N SER A 518 0.23 23.77 15.72
CA SER A 518 1.04 24.50 16.71
C SER A 518 1.07 23.82 18.07
N HIS A 519 -0.07 23.28 18.54
CA HIS A 519 -0.16 22.46 19.75
C HIS A 519 0.80 21.26 19.66
N VAL A 520 0.69 20.43 18.61
CA VAL A 520 1.59 19.28 18.38
C VAL A 520 3.08 19.69 18.40
N ALA A 521 3.42 20.82 17.79
CA ALA A 521 4.80 21.34 17.76
C ALA A 521 5.31 21.89 19.10
N GLN A 522 4.42 22.20 20.06
CA GLN A 522 4.79 22.55 21.44
C GLN A 522 4.78 21.33 22.36
N GLU A 523 3.81 20.43 22.19
CA GLU A 523 3.71 19.21 22.98
C GLU A 523 4.90 18.28 22.77
N SER A 524 5.36 18.11 21.53
CA SER A 524 6.61 17.41 21.22
C SER A 524 7.86 18.03 21.88
N LYS A 525 7.83 19.29 22.31
CA LYS A 525 8.91 19.94 23.09
C LYS A 525 8.69 19.81 24.60
N ARG A 526 7.44 19.91 25.06
CA ARG A 526 7.05 19.82 26.48
C ARG A 526 7.16 18.39 27.00
N ILE A 527 6.81 17.42 26.17
CA ILE A 527 6.69 16.00 26.49
C ILE A 527 7.81 15.21 25.78
N PRO A 528 8.83 14.74 26.53
CA PRO A 528 9.86 13.87 25.99
C PRO A 528 9.26 12.55 25.49
N GLY A 529 9.20 12.36 24.17
CA GLY A 529 8.69 11.12 23.57
C GLY A 529 7.19 11.12 23.26
N TYR A 530 6.57 12.28 23.05
CA TYR A 530 5.13 12.45 22.70
C TYR A 530 4.62 11.58 21.53
N TYR A 531 5.52 11.12 20.64
CA TYR A 531 5.23 10.19 19.53
C TYR A 531 5.99 8.86 19.61
N ARG A 532 6.59 8.52 20.76
CA ARG A 532 7.22 7.22 20.99
C ARG A 532 6.20 6.25 21.55
N VAL A 533 5.29 5.82 20.68
CA VAL A 533 4.40 4.69 20.91
C VAL A 533 5.21 3.39 21.04
N SER A 534 4.63 2.39 21.71
CA SER A 534 5.31 1.11 22.02
C SER A 534 4.49 -0.14 21.66
N SER A 535 3.34 0.04 21.00
CA SER A 535 2.45 -1.00 20.50
C SER A 535 1.54 -0.41 19.40
N VAL A 536 0.85 -1.26 18.64
CA VAL A 536 -0.17 -0.80 17.68
C VAL A 536 -1.34 -0.14 18.40
N ASP A 537 -1.82 -0.69 19.53
CA ASP A 537 -2.86 -0.03 20.35
C ASP A 537 -2.49 1.41 20.74
N ALA A 538 -1.23 1.64 21.12
CA ALA A 538 -0.74 2.98 21.46
C ALA A 538 -0.67 3.89 20.22
N LEU A 539 -0.33 3.34 19.05
CA LEU A 539 -0.35 4.06 17.77
C LEU A 539 -1.78 4.45 17.36
N LEU A 540 -2.73 3.50 17.40
CA LEU A 540 -4.13 3.74 17.10
C LEU A 540 -4.73 4.78 18.03
N ASN A 541 -4.52 4.67 19.34
CA ASN A 541 -4.95 5.67 20.32
C ASN A 541 -4.38 7.08 20.05
N VAL A 542 -3.17 7.20 19.50
CA VAL A 542 -2.59 8.50 19.13
C VAL A 542 -3.21 9.05 17.85
N LEU A 543 -3.49 8.20 16.87
CA LEU A 543 -4.09 8.59 15.58
C LEU A 543 -5.58 8.96 15.73
N GLU A 544 -6.36 8.20 16.50
CA GLU A 544 -7.79 8.46 16.75
C GLU A 544 -8.01 9.72 17.61
N ARG A 545 -7.03 10.09 18.45
CA ARG A 545 -7.08 11.31 19.27
C ARG A 545 -6.42 12.52 18.60
N GLU A 546 -6.00 12.40 17.34
CA GLU A 546 -5.44 13.54 16.61
C GLU A 546 -6.53 14.59 16.34
N ARG A 547 -6.36 15.78 16.91
CA ARG A 547 -7.31 16.88 16.76
C ARG A 547 -7.28 17.44 15.34
N THR A 548 -8.46 17.67 14.77
CA THR A 548 -8.60 18.25 13.42
C THR A 548 -7.97 19.65 13.34
N ASN A 549 -7.44 20.03 12.17
CA ASN A 549 -6.76 21.32 12.03
C ASN A 549 -7.69 22.56 12.13
N ASN A 550 -9.01 22.36 12.13
CA ASN A 550 -9.98 23.41 12.42
C ASN A 550 -10.35 23.53 13.90
N THR A 551 -9.74 22.72 14.77
CA THR A 551 -9.84 22.84 16.23
C THR A 551 -8.85 23.87 16.76
N MET A 552 -9.38 24.88 17.46
CA MET A 552 -8.59 25.77 18.32
C MET A 552 -8.44 25.12 19.70
N ILE A 553 -7.21 25.03 20.17
CA ILE A 553 -6.87 24.36 21.42
C ILE A 553 -6.47 25.43 22.45
N VAL A 554 -7.27 25.55 23.50
CA VAL A 554 -7.09 26.48 24.61
C VAL A 554 -6.66 25.70 25.85
N GLU A 555 -5.50 26.01 26.40
CA GLU A 555 -4.89 25.24 27.49
C GLU A 555 -4.37 26.16 28.61
N LEU A 556 -4.70 25.82 29.86
CA LEU A 556 -4.00 26.31 31.04
C LEU A 556 -2.93 25.30 31.44
N ILE A 557 -1.69 25.75 31.50
CA ILE A 557 -0.52 24.95 31.82
C ILE A 557 0.09 25.45 33.13
N ALA A 558 0.36 24.54 34.05
CA ALA A 558 1.02 24.84 35.31
C ALA A 558 2.46 24.30 35.32
N ASN A 559 3.38 25.02 35.97
CA ASN A 559 4.74 24.53 36.24
C ASN A 559 4.71 23.48 37.36
N ARG A 560 4.25 22.27 37.04
CA ARG A 560 4.11 21.12 37.94
C ARG A 560 4.78 19.89 37.32
N PRO A 561 5.52 19.08 38.10
CA PRO A 561 6.02 17.81 37.63
C PRO A 561 4.88 16.84 37.29
N GLY A 562 4.91 16.28 36.09
CA GLY A 562 4.16 15.12 35.65
C GLY A 562 5.11 14.03 35.12
N ALA A 563 4.57 13.01 34.48
CA ALA A 563 5.37 12.03 33.74
C ALA A 563 4.62 11.52 32.52
N THR A 564 5.34 10.93 31.58
CA THR A 564 4.75 10.15 30.49
C THR A 564 4.97 8.66 30.68
N VAL A 565 4.03 7.87 30.16
CA VAL A 565 4.06 6.41 30.13
C VAL A 565 3.63 5.99 28.72
N GLY A 566 4.52 5.31 27.97
CA GLY A 566 4.20 4.86 26.61
C GLY A 566 3.90 5.99 25.60
N GLY A 567 4.43 7.19 25.84
CA GLY A 567 4.20 8.40 25.03
C GLY A 567 3.05 9.30 25.52
N LEU A 568 2.10 8.76 26.29
CA LEU A 568 0.96 9.51 26.84
C LEU A 568 1.35 10.24 28.14
N GLU A 569 0.86 11.47 28.35
CA GLU A 569 1.08 12.21 29.62
C GLU A 569 0.07 11.78 30.71
N LEU A 570 0.61 11.53 31.90
CA LEU A 570 -0.14 11.48 33.15
C LEU A 570 0.07 12.79 33.91
N ALA A 571 -0.89 13.70 33.78
CA ALA A 571 -0.89 14.98 34.48
C ALA A 571 -1.19 14.81 35.98
N SER A 572 -0.63 15.69 36.82
CA SER A 572 -0.96 15.81 38.26
C SER A 572 -0.85 14.51 39.08
N LEU A 573 0.21 13.72 38.85
CA LEU A 573 0.52 12.53 39.65
C LEU A 573 0.60 12.83 41.16
N PRO A 574 -0.02 12.01 42.03
CA PRO A 574 0.15 12.13 43.48
C PRO A 574 1.64 12.09 43.89
N PRO A 575 2.08 12.81 44.93
CA PRO A 575 3.50 12.90 45.30
C PRO A 575 4.17 11.54 45.54
N SER A 576 3.44 10.57 46.08
CA SER A 576 3.89 9.18 46.27
C SER A 576 4.14 8.46 44.95
N VAL A 577 3.21 8.56 43.99
CA VAL A 577 3.34 7.98 42.65
C VAL A 577 4.48 8.65 41.88
N ALA A 578 4.58 9.98 41.94
CA ALA A 578 5.68 10.73 41.34
C ALA A 578 7.05 10.39 41.94
N ALA A 579 7.12 10.04 43.23
CA ALA A 579 8.35 9.56 43.87
C ALA A 579 8.71 8.13 43.41
N ALA A 580 7.75 7.21 43.37
CA ALA A 580 7.96 5.86 42.84
C ALA A 580 8.42 5.88 41.37
N MET A 581 7.77 6.68 40.51
CA MET A 581 8.17 6.83 39.10
C MET A 581 9.55 7.50 38.94
N LYS A 582 10.00 8.33 39.88
CA LYS A 582 11.38 8.85 39.93
C LYS A 582 12.40 7.78 40.30
N GLN A 583 12.04 6.77 41.09
CA GLN A 583 12.89 5.61 41.36
C GLN A 583 12.92 4.64 40.16
N SER A 584 11.80 4.50 39.44
CA SER A 584 11.68 3.68 38.22
C SER A 584 12.39 4.23 36.97
N ARG A 585 13.33 5.19 37.11
CA ARG A 585 14.06 5.85 36.00
C ARG A 585 14.87 4.92 35.09
N HIS A 586 15.09 3.68 35.50
CA HIS A 586 15.72 2.65 34.65
C HIS A 586 14.75 2.01 33.63
N SER A 587 13.43 2.21 33.78
CA SER A 587 12.46 1.85 32.74
C SER A 587 12.53 2.82 31.56
N ARG A 588 12.74 2.29 30.34
CA ARG A 588 12.80 3.09 29.10
C ARG A 588 11.50 3.86 28.80
N ASN A 589 10.38 3.45 29.41
CA ASN A 589 9.04 3.88 29.04
C ASN A 589 8.46 5.00 29.92
N ILE A 590 9.21 5.46 30.94
CA ILE A 590 8.78 6.55 31.85
C ILE A 590 9.71 7.76 31.72
N ARG A 591 9.15 8.95 31.47
CA ARG A 591 9.93 10.20 31.39
C ARG A 591 9.27 11.34 32.16
N PRO A 592 10.04 12.18 32.90
CA PRO A 592 9.46 13.31 33.61
C PRO A 592 9.03 14.43 32.66
N VAL A 593 7.96 15.11 33.02
CA VAL A 593 7.45 16.32 32.36
C VAL A 593 7.46 17.44 33.40
N ASN A 594 7.94 18.65 33.04
CA ASN A 594 8.12 19.75 34.02
C ASN A 594 6.92 20.71 34.11
N GLN A 595 6.04 20.67 33.11
CA GLN A 595 4.83 21.48 33.02
C GLN A 595 3.68 20.60 32.57
N SER A 596 2.54 20.62 33.24
CA SER A 596 1.35 19.84 32.85
C SER A 596 0.19 20.74 32.48
N VAL A 597 -0.58 20.32 31.48
CA VAL A 597 -1.90 20.89 31.18
C VAL A 597 -2.82 20.55 32.36
N ILE A 598 -3.43 21.57 32.94
CA ILE A 598 -4.34 21.45 34.09
C ILE A 598 -5.80 21.72 33.72
N SER A 599 -6.04 22.31 32.55
CA SER A 599 -7.36 22.51 31.96
C SER A 599 -7.19 22.73 30.46
N SER A 600 -8.09 22.16 29.66
CA SER A 600 -8.12 22.34 28.21
C SER A 600 -9.54 22.48 27.70
N ALA A 601 -9.75 23.31 26.70
CA ALA A 601 -10.98 23.45 25.95
C ALA A 601 -10.65 23.43 24.44
N ASP A 602 -11.41 22.62 23.70
CA ASP A 602 -11.28 22.49 22.25
C ASP A 602 -12.47 23.19 21.61
N VAL A 603 -12.20 24.18 20.74
CA VAL A 603 -13.21 24.99 20.06
C VAL A 603 -13.15 24.71 18.57
N SER A 604 -14.19 24.08 18.03
CA SER A 604 -14.32 23.87 16.58
C SER A 604 -14.59 25.20 15.88
N THR A 605 -13.87 25.46 14.79
CA THR A 605 -14.00 26.68 13.99
C THR A 605 -14.28 26.33 12.51
N PRO A 606 -14.79 27.25 11.69
CA PRO A 606 -14.96 27.01 10.26
C PRO A 606 -13.64 27.09 9.46
N TYR A 607 -12.52 27.42 10.11
CA TYR A 607 -11.21 27.65 9.48
C TYR A 607 -10.18 26.61 9.91
N VAL A 608 -9.29 26.21 9.00
CA VAL A 608 -8.00 25.61 9.34
C VAL A 608 -7.13 26.68 10.00
N LEU A 609 -6.71 26.44 11.25
CA LEU A 609 -6.04 27.46 12.05
C LEU A 609 -4.51 27.38 11.94
N SER A 610 -3.87 28.54 12.04
CA SER A 610 -2.43 28.69 12.06
C SER A 610 -1.95 29.60 13.19
N GLY A 611 -0.77 29.31 13.71
CA GLY A 611 -0.15 30.07 14.79
C GLY A 611 -0.63 29.68 16.19
N GLN A 612 -0.19 30.48 17.15
CA GLN A 612 -0.50 30.34 18.57
C GLN A 612 -0.29 31.69 19.26
N GLN A 613 -0.93 31.86 20.42
CA GLN A 613 -0.71 32.98 21.32
C GLN A 613 -0.53 32.44 22.75
N ILE A 614 0.34 33.07 23.53
CA ILE A 614 0.73 32.62 24.87
C ILE A 614 0.68 33.81 25.83
N VAL A 615 -0.05 33.65 26.94
CA VAL A 615 -0.18 34.66 27.99
C VAL A 615 0.25 34.06 29.33
N PHE A 616 1.07 34.80 30.07
CA PHE A 616 1.49 34.40 31.42
C PHE A 616 0.55 35.01 32.46
N LEU A 617 -0.07 34.15 33.26
CA LEU A 617 -1.04 34.51 34.29
C LEU A 617 -0.44 34.28 35.69
N THR A 618 -0.94 34.99 36.69
CA THR A 618 -0.54 34.75 38.10
C THR A 618 -1.79 34.65 38.98
N ILE A 619 -1.88 33.58 39.77
CA ILE A 619 -3.00 33.35 40.68
C ILE A 619 -2.69 33.91 42.06
N GLY A 620 -3.54 34.85 42.51
CA GLY A 620 -3.65 35.27 43.91
C GLY A 620 -2.55 36.18 44.46
N SER A 621 -2.00 37.09 43.64
CA SER A 621 -1.02 38.12 44.04
C SER A 621 -1.46 39.53 43.60
N ASP A 622 -1.26 40.54 44.46
CA ASP A 622 -1.64 41.93 44.20
C ASP A 622 -0.53 42.66 43.41
N GLY A 623 -0.54 42.50 42.08
CA GLY A 623 0.40 43.16 41.17
C GLY A 623 -0.21 43.43 39.80
N PRO A 624 0.27 44.46 39.05
CA PRO A 624 -0.32 44.86 37.78
C PRO A 624 -0.15 43.80 36.68
N ALA A 625 -1.09 43.79 35.74
CA ALA A 625 -1.14 42.81 34.65
C ALA A 625 0.15 42.81 33.79
N LEU A 626 0.66 41.62 33.50
CA LEU A 626 1.81 41.42 32.62
C LEU A 626 1.49 41.89 31.20
N ARG A 627 2.35 42.74 30.62
CA ARG A 627 2.25 43.16 29.22
C ARG A 627 2.35 41.96 28.28
N VAL A 628 1.48 41.94 27.29
CA VAL A 628 1.61 41.08 26.10
C VAL A 628 2.90 41.43 25.38
N THR A 629 3.73 40.42 25.12
CA THR A 629 4.87 40.54 24.20
C THR A 629 4.66 39.53 23.06
N PRO A 630 4.47 39.98 21.80
CA PRO A 630 4.45 39.07 20.68
C PRO A 630 5.77 38.31 20.59
N SER A 631 5.71 36.98 20.46
CA SER A 631 6.91 36.21 20.10
C SER A 631 7.30 36.59 18.68
N GLN A 632 8.36 37.38 18.52
CA GLN A 632 8.91 37.65 17.19
C GLN A 632 9.36 36.35 16.51
N PRO A 633 9.37 36.29 15.17
CA PRO A 633 10.03 35.22 14.44
C PRO A 633 11.48 35.10 14.91
N GLY A 634 11.96 33.86 15.08
CA GLY A 634 13.37 33.62 15.41
C GLY A 634 14.30 34.23 14.36
N PRO A 635 15.54 34.60 14.72
CA PRO A 635 16.44 35.32 13.83
C PRO A 635 16.68 34.54 12.54
N THR A 636 16.52 35.23 11.41
CA THR A 636 16.91 34.74 10.09
C THR A 636 18.37 34.28 10.13
N PRO A 637 18.72 33.09 9.61
CA PRO A 637 20.10 32.66 9.56
C PRO A 637 20.91 33.68 8.75
N LYS A 638 21.93 34.29 9.37
CA LYS A 638 22.88 35.13 8.65
C LYS A 638 23.53 34.27 7.57
N LYS A 639 23.46 34.72 6.31
CA LYS A 639 24.28 34.15 5.24
C LYS A 639 25.75 34.16 5.68
N LYS A 640 26.37 32.98 5.63
CA LYS A 640 27.79 32.79 5.37
C LYS A 640 27.89 32.08 4.03
#